data_AF-A0A2N0KQ76-F1
#
_entry.id   AF-A0A2N0KQ76-F1
#
_cell.length_a   1.000
_cell.length_b   1.000
_cell.length_c   1.000
_cell.angle_alpha   90.00
_cell.angle_beta   90.00
_cell.angle_gamma   90.00
#
_symmetry.space_group_name_H-M   'P 1'
#
loop_
_entity.id
_entity.type
_entity.pdbx_description
1 polymer ?
#
loop_
_entity_poly.entity_id
_entity_poly.type
_entity_poly.pdbx_seq_one_letter_code
_entity_poly.pdbx_strand_id
1 'polypeptide(L)'
;MFLGILGESEYTGSVTKVLSRLIKHKLNISKFDLSFAEMGAYFLLTLLALALRLFHLGTRAMHHDESLHAFYSWQLSEGMGLIHNPMMHGPLQMEITAGIFFLLGDSDFNARVFYAVIGTVLVAMPILFRSYLGKFGAIFTSSMLCISPAMLYFSRFARNDIIMAVFTFGLVITLWNYLTTKNNKYLYIMSALLALCFGTKETAFLVTGLLGLYLVIRFLYDTWKQTIADTELNFTTYPQLYGRLFKRATSSGKGISKSTIPAYLSFLILLSTLTLPQWSAFAGILQNSPLLAWSNLTLVSASGNIGTPVGGGKVIASVIVAGLLGISCYVGFKWCWSVWWRCAVIFYSIWVLIYTTVLTNVGDGIRSGIWQSLGYWIVQQGEARGAQPVHYYLMIIPLYEYLPFLVAIIASIYYLRIREKFSLFLVYWSIATFVVYTIASEKMPWLLVNISLPIIVLSGRFLGRIIEYIKRGPISKIGIVIALLTPSLITTLVWAVLMYWGNTGEPASTVIPLVLILLVGSGFYVTVKLSLKETYRVHVIWLLIGSVALLAVLTVRTSITASYVNSDIPVEMIVYTQTSPDLKAIMTGIKEMGDRTGDGSRLPVRIDQTSGFTWPWSWYLRHYENVSYPTYNSESNTGDTTAKVILVHSKNYEAANKAYSTDYLEPKRIPHRWWFPEYTYRNVSIVRVLGSLADFGAWNRLASYWLNREGIAKNIGSEDSYLYTREGFPQLELLSEDIRSDP
;
A
#
# COMPACT_ATOMS: atom_id res chain seq x y z
N MET A 1 -17.85 -20.76 76.31
CA MET A 1 -19.16 -21.02 76.94
C MET A 1 -20.23 -20.74 75.88
N PHE A 2 -20.87 -21.80 75.35
CA PHE A 2 -22.06 -21.88 74.45
C PHE A 2 -22.04 -21.11 73.09
N LEU A 3 -21.91 -21.76 71.92
CA LEU A 3 -22.96 -22.37 71.02
C LEU A 3 -24.10 -21.38 70.66
N GLY A 4 -24.50 -21.08 69.42
CA GLY A 4 -24.21 -21.53 68.04
C GLY A 4 -25.21 -20.84 67.07
N ILE A 5 -25.23 -21.27 65.79
CA ILE A 5 -26.30 -21.14 64.75
C ILE A 5 -26.10 -20.11 63.60
N LEU A 6 -25.83 -20.71 62.41
CA LEU A 6 -26.22 -20.38 61.01
C LEU A 6 -25.57 -19.23 60.21
N GLY A 7 -25.00 -19.63 59.05
CA GLY A 7 -25.25 -18.95 57.77
C GLY A 7 -24.02 -18.38 57.05
N GLU A 8 -23.30 -19.22 56.29
CA GLU A 8 -22.39 -18.75 55.23
C GLU A 8 -23.20 -18.00 54.16
N SER A 9 -22.97 -16.70 54.00
CA SER A 9 -23.59 -15.89 52.95
C SER A 9 -22.75 -15.89 51.67
N GLU A 10 -23.30 -16.52 50.64
CA GLU A 10 -22.98 -16.35 49.23
C GLU A 10 -22.97 -14.87 48.80
N TYR A 11 -21.81 -14.22 48.66
CA TYR A 11 -21.77 -12.89 48.02
C TYR A 11 -20.51 -12.60 47.18
N THR A 12 -19.90 -13.60 46.57
CA THR A 12 -18.81 -13.43 45.56
C THR A 12 -19.08 -14.14 44.23
N GLY A 13 -20.31 -14.64 44.02
CA GLY A 13 -20.69 -15.39 42.81
C GLY A 13 -21.57 -14.64 41.79
N SER A 14 -22.02 -13.41 42.07
CA SER A 14 -23.09 -12.77 41.28
C SER A 14 -22.56 -11.88 40.14
N VAL A 15 -21.54 -11.04 40.36
CA VAL A 15 -21.11 -10.05 39.35
C VAL A 15 -20.43 -10.72 38.15
N THR A 16 -19.59 -11.74 38.37
CA THR A 16 -18.94 -12.52 37.30
C THR A 16 -19.92 -13.43 36.56
N LYS A 17 -20.93 -14.01 37.22
CA LYS A 17 -21.98 -14.77 36.53
C LYS A 17 -22.92 -13.86 35.72
N VAL A 18 -23.24 -12.66 36.21
CA VAL A 18 -24.09 -11.68 35.51
C VAL A 18 -23.35 -11.09 34.31
N LEU A 19 -22.06 -10.75 34.41
CA LEU A 19 -21.22 -10.37 33.26
C LEU A 19 -21.08 -11.52 32.25
N SER A 20 -20.89 -12.77 32.71
CA SER A 20 -20.81 -13.92 31.81
C SER A 20 -22.15 -14.23 31.10
N ARG A 21 -23.28 -13.97 31.77
CA ARG A 21 -24.64 -14.15 31.20
C ARG A 21 -25.01 -13.01 30.26
N LEU A 22 -24.59 -11.78 30.53
CA LEU A 22 -24.75 -10.64 29.60
C LEU A 22 -23.89 -10.80 28.34
N ILE A 23 -22.69 -11.39 28.45
CA ILE A 23 -21.83 -11.70 27.30
C ILE A 23 -22.36 -12.91 26.50
N LYS A 24 -23.00 -13.89 27.15
CA LYS A 24 -23.54 -15.10 26.47
C LYS A 24 -24.93 -14.94 25.85
N HIS A 25 -25.67 -13.87 26.15
CA HIS A 25 -27.08 -13.79 25.79
C HIS A 25 -27.50 -12.52 25.04
N LYS A 26 -26.74 -12.13 23.99
CA LYS A 26 -27.32 -11.44 22.80
C LYS A 26 -26.37 -11.26 21.60
N LEU A 27 -25.39 -12.12 21.44
CA LEU A 27 -24.60 -12.20 20.23
C LEU A 27 -24.40 -13.68 19.92
N ASN A 28 -25.06 -14.17 18.87
CA ASN A 28 -24.87 -15.52 18.36
C ASN A 28 -23.47 -15.60 17.69
N ILE A 29 -22.41 -15.42 18.49
CA ILE A 29 -21.00 -15.60 18.12
C ILE A 29 -20.70 -17.09 18.32
N SER A 30 -21.32 -17.94 17.52
CA SER A 30 -20.94 -19.35 17.42
C SER A 30 -19.97 -19.60 16.25
N LYS A 31 -19.22 -18.57 15.83
CA LYS A 31 -18.25 -18.63 14.71
C LYS A 31 -16.80 -18.32 15.10
N PHE A 32 -16.55 -17.98 16.36
CA PHE A 32 -15.22 -17.68 16.88
C PHE A 32 -14.98 -18.44 18.19
N ASP A 33 -14.81 -19.76 18.11
CA ASP A 33 -14.20 -20.53 19.19
C ASP A 33 -12.70 -20.17 19.28
N LEU A 34 -12.42 -18.97 19.78
CA LEU A 34 -11.09 -18.48 20.07
C LEU A 34 -10.71 -18.90 21.47
N SER A 35 -9.61 -19.65 21.61
CA SER A 35 -9.04 -19.92 22.93
C SER A 35 -8.59 -18.61 23.60
N PHE A 36 -8.61 -18.52 24.92
CA PHE A 36 -8.12 -17.33 25.66
C PHE A 36 -6.70 -16.90 25.22
N ALA A 37 -5.79 -17.85 25.04
CA ALA A 37 -4.44 -17.59 24.54
C ALA A 37 -4.42 -16.99 23.12
N GLU A 38 -5.38 -17.34 22.28
CA GLU A 38 -5.48 -16.81 20.92
C GLU A 38 -6.02 -15.37 20.92
N MET A 39 -7.02 -15.09 21.75
CA MET A 39 -7.49 -13.71 21.96
C MET A 39 -6.38 -12.82 22.53
N GLY A 40 -5.62 -13.33 23.51
CA GLY A 40 -4.44 -12.64 24.05
C GLY A 40 -3.38 -12.36 22.99
N ALA A 41 -3.10 -13.33 22.11
CA ALA A 41 -2.15 -13.13 21.01
C ALA A 41 -2.59 -12.04 20.03
N TYR A 42 -3.86 -12.04 19.61
CA TYR A 42 -4.39 -10.98 18.74
C TYR A 42 -4.36 -9.61 19.43
N PHE A 43 -4.78 -9.54 20.69
CA PHE A 43 -4.76 -8.30 21.46
C PHE A 43 -3.34 -7.72 21.57
N LEU A 44 -2.35 -8.54 21.93
CA LEU A 44 -0.96 -8.11 22.02
C LEU A 44 -0.39 -7.69 20.66
N LEU A 45 -0.70 -8.43 19.59
CA LEU A 45 -0.27 -8.06 18.24
C LEU A 45 -0.89 -6.76 17.76
N THR A 46 -2.18 -6.53 18.03
CA THR A 46 -2.86 -5.27 17.70
C THR A 46 -2.30 -4.10 18.53
N LEU A 47 -2.04 -4.30 19.81
CA LEU A 47 -1.43 -3.28 20.67
C LEU A 47 -0.01 -2.93 20.20
N LEU A 48 0.80 -3.94 19.89
CA LEU A 48 2.14 -3.74 19.32
C LEU A 48 2.06 -3.00 17.98
N ALA A 49 1.14 -3.41 17.10
CA ALA A 49 0.94 -2.75 15.81
C ALA A 49 0.54 -1.29 15.95
N LEU A 50 -0.31 -0.97 16.94
CA LEU A 50 -0.70 0.41 17.26
C LEU A 50 0.48 1.22 17.80
N ALA A 51 1.23 0.66 18.75
CA ALA A 51 2.39 1.31 19.34
C ALA A 51 3.43 1.66 18.26
N LEU A 52 3.74 0.71 17.38
CA LEU A 52 4.67 0.95 16.26
C LEU A 52 4.16 2.01 15.27
N ARG A 53 2.85 2.18 15.14
CA ARG A 53 2.29 3.16 14.19
C ARG A 53 2.13 4.55 14.78
N LEU A 54 1.93 4.66 16.09
CA LEU A 54 1.77 5.95 16.77
C LEU A 54 3.09 6.54 17.29
N PHE A 55 4.07 5.70 17.63
CA PHE A 55 5.34 6.18 18.18
C PHE A 55 6.03 7.16 17.23
N HIS A 56 6.33 8.39 17.67
CA HIS A 56 6.97 9.43 16.85
C HIS A 56 6.28 9.68 15.49
N LEU A 57 4.95 9.59 15.41
CA LEU A 57 4.23 9.71 14.13
C LEU A 57 4.33 11.12 13.50
N GLY A 58 4.50 12.16 14.33
CA GLY A 58 4.63 13.55 13.89
C GLY A 58 6.06 14.01 13.60
N THR A 59 7.09 13.17 13.75
CA THR A 59 8.49 13.63 13.64
C THR A 59 8.89 13.89 12.19
N ARG A 60 8.61 12.93 11.29
CA ARG A 60 8.95 13.00 9.85
C ARG A 60 8.43 14.27 9.18
N ALA A 61 9.24 14.90 8.35
CA ALA A 61 8.81 15.99 7.47
C ALA A 61 7.60 15.60 6.62
N MET A 62 6.68 16.55 6.42
CA MET A 62 5.57 16.38 5.51
C MET A 62 6.07 16.24 4.07
N HIS A 63 5.79 15.09 3.47
CA HIS A 63 5.96 14.91 2.05
C HIS A 63 5.06 15.88 1.27
N HIS A 64 5.45 16.20 0.03
CA HIS A 64 4.67 17.04 -0.88
C HIS A 64 3.18 16.66 -0.91
N ASP A 65 2.85 15.42 -1.27
CA ASP A 65 1.47 14.92 -1.26
C ASP A 65 0.81 14.90 0.13
N GLU A 66 1.55 14.60 1.21
CA GLU A 66 0.97 14.61 2.57
C GLU A 66 0.55 16.03 2.95
N SER A 67 1.38 17.02 2.61
CA SER A 67 1.10 18.42 2.90
C SER A 67 -0.13 18.95 2.16
N LEU A 68 -0.35 18.48 0.92
CA LEU A 68 -1.58 18.76 0.16
C LEU A 68 -2.81 18.20 0.88
N HIS A 69 -2.80 16.90 1.20
CA HIS A 69 -3.92 16.26 1.90
C HIS A 69 -4.19 16.93 3.24
N ALA A 70 -3.14 17.21 4.03
CA ALA A 70 -3.27 17.86 5.32
C ALA A 70 -3.83 19.29 5.16
N PHE A 71 -3.29 20.08 4.23
CA PHE A 71 -3.74 21.45 4.02
C PHE A 71 -5.21 21.53 3.60
N TYR A 72 -5.65 20.73 2.62
CA TYR A 72 -7.05 20.74 2.20
C TYR A 72 -8.00 20.16 3.25
N SER A 73 -7.53 19.22 4.07
CA SER A 73 -8.28 18.74 5.23
C SER A 73 -8.45 19.84 6.28
N TRP A 74 -7.42 20.64 6.52
CA TRP A 74 -7.49 21.82 7.39
C TRP A 74 -8.43 22.89 6.81
N GLN A 75 -8.36 23.14 5.50
CA GLN A 75 -9.31 24.07 4.87
C GLN A 75 -10.77 23.65 5.08
N LEU A 76 -11.05 22.35 4.95
CA LEU A 76 -12.37 21.82 5.22
C LEU A 76 -12.76 21.95 6.71
N SER A 77 -11.84 21.71 7.65
CA SER A 77 -12.12 21.85 9.09
C SER A 77 -12.40 23.29 9.50
N GLU A 78 -11.79 24.27 8.83
CA GLU A 78 -12.03 25.71 9.02
C GLU A 78 -13.28 26.23 8.26
N GLY A 79 -14.01 25.36 7.55
CA GLY A 79 -15.22 25.74 6.83
C GLY A 79 -15.01 26.42 5.47
N MET A 80 -13.79 26.36 4.90
CA MET A 80 -13.51 26.86 3.54
C MET A 80 -14.03 25.92 2.43
N GLY A 81 -14.49 24.72 2.81
CA GLY A 81 -15.01 23.71 1.88
C GLY A 81 -13.92 22.87 1.21
N LEU A 82 -14.33 21.85 0.46
CA LEU A 82 -13.45 20.94 -0.26
C LEU A 82 -14.04 20.61 -1.63
N ILE A 83 -13.25 20.85 -2.69
CA ILE A 83 -13.59 20.46 -4.06
C ILE A 83 -12.70 19.27 -4.44
N HIS A 84 -13.33 18.18 -4.87
CA HIS A 84 -12.60 16.99 -5.29
C HIS A 84 -11.70 17.28 -6.50
N ASN A 85 -10.43 16.94 -6.37
CA ASN A 85 -9.43 17.01 -7.44
C ASN A 85 -8.84 15.61 -7.65
N PRO A 86 -8.99 15.00 -8.83
CA PRO A 86 -8.53 13.62 -9.09
C PRO A 86 -7.01 13.45 -8.96
N MET A 87 -6.22 14.53 -9.05
CA MET A 87 -4.78 14.51 -8.76
C MET A 87 -4.50 14.05 -7.32
N MET A 88 -5.37 14.41 -6.37
CA MET A 88 -5.26 14.09 -4.95
C MET A 88 -6.03 12.81 -4.57
N HIS A 89 -6.52 12.07 -5.57
CA HIS A 89 -7.38 10.91 -5.41
C HIS A 89 -8.72 11.23 -4.73
N GLY A 90 -9.39 10.21 -4.18
CA GLY A 90 -10.72 10.31 -3.62
C GLY A 90 -10.77 11.13 -2.31
N PRO A 91 -11.91 11.78 -2.01
CA PRO A 91 -11.98 12.75 -0.92
C PRO A 91 -12.10 12.14 0.49
N LEU A 92 -12.38 10.83 0.61
CA LEU A 92 -12.63 10.16 1.89
C LEU A 92 -11.54 10.44 2.94
N GLN A 93 -10.27 10.36 2.55
CA GLN A 93 -9.15 10.56 3.46
C GLN A 93 -9.10 12.00 4.00
N MET A 94 -9.47 12.99 3.19
CA MET A 94 -9.43 14.40 3.57
C MET A 94 -10.61 14.75 4.45
N GLU A 95 -11.80 14.23 4.16
CA GLU A 95 -12.99 14.39 5.02
C GLU A 95 -12.79 13.81 6.42
N ILE A 96 -12.24 12.60 6.50
CA ILE A 96 -11.95 11.98 7.81
C ILE A 96 -10.87 12.76 8.55
N THR A 97 -9.81 13.19 7.86
CA THR A 97 -8.73 13.97 8.48
C THR A 97 -9.22 15.36 8.92
N ALA A 98 -10.11 16.00 8.17
CA ALA A 98 -10.76 17.25 8.56
C ALA A 98 -11.59 17.08 9.84
N GLY A 99 -12.33 15.97 9.96
CA GLY A 99 -13.03 15.63 11.20
C GLY A 99 -12.09 15.43 12.39
N ILE A 100 -10.91 14.84 12.17
CA ILE A 100 -9.87 14.71 13.20
C ILE A 100 -9.33 16.09 13.60
N PHE A 101 -9.04 16.96 12.63
CA PHE A 101 -8.57 18.31 12.91
C PHE A 101 -9.59 19.14 13.67
N PHE A 102 -10.86 19.05 13.28
CA PHE A 102 -11.94 19.72 13.99
C PHE A 102 -12.06 19.29 15.47
N LEU A 103 -11.82 18.00 15.77
CA LEU A 103 -11.96 17.45 17.12
C LEU A 103 -10.68 17.57 17.98
N LEU A 104 -9.50 17.42 17.38
CA LEU A 104 -8.23 17.23 18.08
C LEU A 104 -7.16 18.28 17.71
N GLY A 105 -7.47 19.21 16.81
CA GLY A 105 -6.54 20.21 16.28
C GLY A 105 -5.72 19.71 15.07
N ASP A 106 -5.21 20.64 14.28
CA ASP A 106 -4.39 20.38 13.10
C ASP A 106 -2.91 20.28 13.44
N SER A 107 -2.32 19.11 13.24
CA SER A 107 -0.90 18.86 13.50
C SER A 107 -0.36 17.76 12.60
N ASP A 108 0.97 17.68 12.46
CA ASP A 108 1.62 16.61 11.67
C ASP A 108 1.25 15.21 12.19
N PHE A 109 1.07 15.09 13.50
CA PHE A 109 0.63 13.85 14.14
C PHE A 109 -0.81 13.52 13.73
N ASN A 110 -1.75 14.45 13.94
CA ASN A 110 -3.16 14.23 13.67
C ASN A 110 -3.46 13.98 12.18
N ALA A 111 -2.66 14.56 11.28
CA ALA A 111 -2.75 14.32 9.84
C ALA A 111 -2.49 12.85 9.46
N ARG A 112 -1.77 12.10 10.30
CA ARG A 112 -1.33 10.72 10.06
C ARG A 112 -2.05 9.69 10.93
N VAL A 113 -2.76 10.10 11.98
CA VAL A 113 -3.44 9.21 12.95
C VAL A 113 -4.41 8.25 12.26
N PHE A 114 -5.20 8.74 11.31
CA PHE A 114 -6.15 7.91 10.58
C PHE A 114 -5.47 6.70 9.91
N TYR A 115 -4.36 6.94 9.21
CA TYR A 115 -3.59 5.93 8.51
C TYR A 115 -2.94 4.93 9.47
N ALA A 116 -2.46 5.41 10.62
CA ALA A 116 -1.89 4.58 11.69
C ALA A 116 -2.94 3.62 12.29
N VAL A 117 -4.15 4.13 12.53
CA VAL A 117 -5.27 3.33 13.05
C VAL A 117 -5.74 2.32 12.00
N ILE A 118 -5.90 2.73 10.74
CA ILE A 118 -6.30 1.83 9.65
C ILE A 118 -5.24 0.75 9.39
N GLY A 119 -3.95 1.09 9.43
CA GLY A 119 -2.87 0.11 9.36
C GLY A 119 -2.89 -0.89 10.53
N THR A 120 -3.29 -0.44 11.72
CA THR A 120 -3.49 -1.31 12.89
C THR A 120 -4.67 -2.25 12.70
N VAL A 121 -5.78 -1.75 12.13
CA VAL A 121 -6.94 -2.58 11.78
C VAL A 121 -6.53 -3.68 10.82
N LEU A 122 -5.71 -3.37 9.80
CA LEU A 122 -5.22 -4.37 8.84
C LEU A 122 -4.54 -5.56 9.53
N VAL A 123 -3.75 -5.29 10.58
CA VAL A 123 -3.06 -6.34 11.37
C VAL A 123 -4.06 -7.24 12.11
N ALA A 124 -5.19 -6.71 12.56
CA ALA A 124 -6.22 -7.47 13.27
C ALA A 124 -7.14 -8.28 12.32
N MET A 125 -7.33 -7.81 11.08
CA MET A 125 -8.26 -8.41 10.11
C MET A 125 -8.09 -9.91 9.82
N PRO A 126 -6.89 -10.54 9.89
CA PRO A 126 -6.75 -11.98 9.66
C PRO A 126 -7.61 -12.84 10.60
N ILE A 127 -8.02 -12.32 11.76
CA ILE A 127 -9.00 -13.00 12.63
C ILE A 127 -10.31 -13.29 11.86
N LEU A 128 -10.79 -12.33 11.06
CA LEU A 128 -12.00 -12.46 10.25
C LEU A 128 -11.85 -13.46 9.09
N PHE A 129 -10.61 -13.84 8.78
CA PHE A 129 -10.27 -14.80 7.72
C PHE A 129 -9.75 -16.14 8.24
N ARG A 130 -9.78 -16.32 9.57
CA ARG A 130 -9.25 -17.49 10.28
C ARG A 130 -9.82 -18.82 9.80
N SER A 131 -11.10 -18.88 9.44
CA SER A 131 -11.73 -20.12 8.94
C SER A 131 -11.07 -20.67 7.68
N TYR A 132 -10.44 -19.80 6.88
CA TYR A 132 -9.68 -20.21 5.71
C TYR A 132 -8.21 -20.38 6.05
N LEU A 133 -7.59 -19.41 6.73
CA LEU A 133 -6.15 -19.41 7.00
C LEU A 133 -5.70 -20.49 8.01
N GLY A 134 -6.62 -20.99 8.85
CA GLY A 134 -6.27 -21.77 10.03
C GLY A 134 -5.83 -20.87 11.20
N LYS A 135 -5.76 -21.45 12.40
CA LYS A 135 -5.40 -20.71 13.63
C LYS A 135 -4.01 -20.09 13.51
N PHE A 136 -3.01 -20.92 13.24
CA PHE A 136 -1.63 -20.45 13.13
C PHE A 136 -1.43 -19.59 11.89
N GLY A 137 -2.11 -19.90 10.78
CA GLY A 137 -1.99 -19.12 9.56
C GLY A 137 -2.46 -17.68 9.74
N ALA A 138 -3.58 -17.47 10.43
CA ALA A 138 -4.07 -16.13 10.73
C ALA A 138 -3.14 -15.35 11.68
N ILE A 139 -2.54 -16.02 12.67
CA ILE A 139 -1.52 -15.40 13.55
C ILE A 139 -0.28 -15.01 12.75
N PHE A 140 0.28 -15.90 11.93
CA PHE A 140 1.45 -15.58 11.10
C PHE A 140 1.18 -14.44 10.11
N THR A 141 0.01 -14.41 9.47
CA THR A 141 -0.40 -13.28 8.63
C THR A 141 -0.42 -11.98 9.44
N SER A 142 -1.01 -12.00 10.64
CA SER A 142 -1.06 -10.82 11.52
C SER A 142 0.34 -10.37 11.95
N SER A 143 1.20 -11.30 12.38
CA SER A 143 2.58 -11.01 12.76
C SER A 143 3.37 -10.40 11.61
N MET A 144 3.28 -10.95 10.40
CA MET A 144 3.96 -10.41 9.23
C MET A 144 3.41 -9.05 8.79
N LEU A 145 2.10 -8.81 8.86
CA LEU A 145 1.52 -7.48 8.63
C LEU A 145 1.98 -6.45 9.68
N CYS A 146 2.20 -6.90 10.93
CA CYS A 146 2.69 -6.06 12.02
C CYS A 146 4.12 -5.59 11.77
N ILE A 147 5.00 -6.50 11.30
CA ILE A 147 6.44 -6.24 11.15
C ILE A 147 6.89 -5.95 9.73
N SER A 148 6.02 -6.00 8.72
CA SER A 148 6.39 -5.74 7.31
C SER A 148 6.85 -4.28 7.14
N PRO A 149 8.01 -4.02 6.50
CA PRO A 149 8.51 -2.66 6.32
C PRO A 149 7.57 -1.81 5.49
N ALA A 150 6.99 -2.35 4.40
CA ALA A 150 6.06 -1.59 3.58
C ALA A 150 4.77 -1.26 4.35
N MET A 151 4.23 -2.24 5.08
CA MET A 151 2.99 -2.06 5.84
C MET A 151 3.16 -1.09 7.00
N LEU A 152 4.32 -1.11 7.68
CA LEU A 152 4.60 -0.17 8.77
C LEU A 152 4.86 1.24 8.23
N TYR A 153 5.76 1.38 7.26
CA TYR A 153 6.16 2.67 6.70
C TYR A 153 4.96 3.45 6.13
N PHE A 154 4.17 2.82 5.25
CA PHE A 154 3.03 3.49 4.61
C PHE A 154 1.79 3.64 5.49
N SER A 155 1.75 2.97 6.64
CA SER A 155 0.73 3.24 7.67
C SER A 155 1.09 4.42 8.58
N ARG A 156 2.33 4.92 8.51
CA ARG A 156 2.81 6.14 9.19
C ARG A 156 2.87 7.32 8.22
N PHE A 157 2.20 7.21 7.09
CA PHE A 157 2.25 8.15 5.97
C PHE A 157 0.83 8.46 5.51
N ALA A 158 0.51 9.75 5.35
CA ALA A 158 -0.83 10.22 4.97
C ALA A 158 -1.12 9.96 3.47
N ARG A 159 -1.14 8.67 3.11
CA ARG A 159 -1.39 8.16 1.75
C ARG A 159 -2.44 7.06 1.74
N ASN A 160 -3.19 7.07 0.65
CA ASN A 160 -4.34 6.20 0.40
C ASN A 160 -4.06 4.69 0.41
N ASP A 161 -2.83 4.26 0.17
CA ASP A 161 -2.51 2.86 -0.12
C ASP A 161 -2.81 1.91 1.05
N ILE A 162 -2.58 2.34 2.29
CA ILE A 162 -2.90 1.51 3.47
C ILE A 162 -4.42 1.37 3.68
N ILE A 163 -5.19 2.41 3.33
CA ILE A 163 -6.66 2.39 3.37
C ILE A 163 -7.19 1.41 2.32
N MET A 164 -6.63 1.48 1.10
CA MET A 164 -6.96 0.54 0.03
C MET A 164 -6.62 -0.91 0.40
N ALA A 165 -5.53 -1.16 1.14
CA ALA A 165 -5.18 -2.49 1.61
C ALA A 165 -6.24 -3.08 2.55
N VAL A 166 -6.74 -2.29 3.50
CA VAL A 166 -7.84 -2.68 4.41
C VAL A 166 -9.10 -3.01 3.63
N PHE A 167 -9.54 -2.12 2.73
CA PHE A 167 -10.76 -2.36 1.97
C PHE A 167 -10.61 -3.55 1.02
N THR A 168 -9.46 -3.71 0.37
CA THR A 168 -9.16 -4.86 -0.50
C THR A 168 -9.19 -6.17 0.29
N PHE A 169 -8.55 -6.22 1.46
CA PHE A 169 -8.58 -7.43 2.27
C PHE A 169 -10.01 -7.73 2.77
N GLY A 170 -10.77 -6.68 3.13
CA GLY A 170 -12.18 -6.78 3.48
C GLY A 170 -13.03 -7.35 2.35
N LEU A 171 -12.79 -6.92 1.11
CA LEU A 171 -13.47 -7.45 -0.09
C LEU A 171 -13.12 -8.92 -0.31
N VAL A 172 -11.86 -9.31 -0.14
CA VAL A 172 -11.43 -10.72 -0.25
C VAL A 172 -12.09 -11.59 0.82
N ILE A 173 -12.10 -11.14 2.07
CA ILE A 173 -12.77 -11.83 3.19
C ILE A 173 -14.27 -12.00 2.89
N THR A 174 -14.89 -10.92 2.42
CA THR A 174 -16.32 -10.88 2.10
C THR A 174 -16.67 -11.79 0.91
N LEU A 175 -15.84 -11.79 -0.13
CA LEU A 175 -15.96 -12.70 -1.28
C LEU A 175 -15.98 -14.14 -0.82
N TRP A 176 -14.95 -14.58 -0.10
CA TRP A 176 -14.83 -15.98 0.34
C TRP A 176 -15.96 -16.40 1.27
N ASN A 177 -16.31 -15.54 2.23
CA ASN A 177 -17.45 -15.79 3.11
C ASN A 177 -18.77 -15.91 2.35
N TYR A 178 -18.99 -15.11 1.30
CA TYR A 178 -20.15 -15.24 0.42
C TYR A 178 -20.12 -16.55 -0.38
N LEU A 179 -18.97 -16.92 -0.95
CA LEU A 179 -18.81 -18.15 -1.72
C LEU A 179 -19.15 -19.40 -0.90
N THR A 180 -18.86 -19.40 0.40
CA THR A 180 -19.15 -20.50 1.30
C THR A 180 -20.57 -20.47 1.85
N THR A 181 -21.05 -19.32 2.33
CA THR A 181 -22.32 -19.23 3.06
C THR A 181 -23.53 -18.87 2.20
N LYS A 182 -23.31 -18.27 1.02
CA LYS A 182 -24.33 -17.69 0.14
C LYS A 182 -25.22 -16.63 0.81
N ASN A 183 -24.79 -16.08 1.95
CA ASN A 183 -25.58 -15.12 2.73
C ASN A 183 -25.48 -13.70 2.13
N ASN A 184 -26.64 -13.07 1.91
CA ASN A 184 -26.76 -11.73 1.33
C ASN A 184 -26.06 -10.63 2.14
N LYS A 185 -25.86 -10.83 3.45
CA LYS A 185 -25.12 -9.90 4.30
C LYS A 185 -23.76 -9.53 3.70
N TYR A 186 -23.06 -10.51 3.13
CA TYR A 186 -21.75 -10.28 2.52
C TYR A 186 -21.85 -9.44 1.24
N LEU A 187 -22.95 -9.53 0.50
CA LEU A 187 -23.18 -8.66 -0.66
C LEU A 187 -23.38 -7.20 -0.24
N TYR A 188 -24.09 -6.96 0.87
CA TYR A 188 -24.26 -5.60 1.43
C TYR A 188 -22.94 -5.02 1.97
N ILE A 189 -22.15 -5.83 2.68
CA ILE A 189 -20.82 -5.41 3.16
C ILE A 189 -19.90 -5.09 1.98
N MET A 190 -19.92 -5.94 0.93
CA MET A 190 -19.15 -5.69 -0.29
C MET A 190 -19.54 -4.35 -0.93
N SER A 191 -20.84 -4.03 -1.00
CA SER A 191 -21.30 -2.75 -1.55
C SER A 191 -20.77 -1.55 -0.77
N ALA A 192 -20.76 -1.61 0.55
CA ALA A 192 -20.18 -0.54 1.37
C ALA A 192 -18.66 -0.43 1.16
N LEU A 193 -17.94 -1.55 1.17
CA LEU A 193 -16.49 -1.57 0.94
C LEU A 193 -16.10 -1.06 -0.44
N LEU A 194 -16.88 -1.40 -1.48
CA LEU A 194 -16.65 -0.89 -2.83
C LEU A 194 -16.82 0.63 -2.87
N ALA A 195 -17.88 1.17 -2.25
CA ALA A 195 -18.08 2.62 -2.22
C ALA A 195 -16.91 3.33 -1.52
N LEU A 196 -16.42 2.77 -0.41
CA LEU A 196 -15.24 3.27 0.28
C LEU A 196 -13.96 3.16 -0.57
N CYS A 197 -13.75 2.06 -1.31
CA CYS A 197 -12.64 1.94 -2.26
C CYS A 197 -12.66 3.06 -3.32
N PHE A 198 -13.81 3.23 -3.99
CA PHE A 198 -13.96 4.26 -5.03
C PHE A 198 -13.85 5.67 -4.45
N GLY A 199 -14.28 5.89 -3.21
CA GLY A 199 -14.09 7.16 -2.51
C GLY A 199 -12.66 7.42 -2.01
N THR A 200 -11.75 6.46 -2.11
CA THR A 200 -10.36 6.56 -1.61
C THR A 200 -9.36 6.75 -2.73
N LYS A 201 -9.30 5.82 -3.69
CA LYS A 201 -8.23 5.80 -4.71
C LYS A 201 -8.64 5.00 -5.94
N GLU A 202 -8.14 5.42 -7.09
CA GLU A 202 -8.38 4.80 -8.40
C GLU A 202 -7.75 3.41 -8.55
N THR A 203 -6.92 2.97 -7.61
CA THR A 203 -6.58 1.55 -7.48
C THR A 203 -7.82 0.68 -7.25
N ALA A 204 -8.97 1.24 -6.87
CA ALA A 204 -10.27 0.56 -6.86
C ALA A 204 -10.62 -0.10 -8.20
N PHE A 205 -10.25 0.52 -9.33
CA PHE A 205 -10.42 -0.06 -10.67
C PHE A 205 -9.57 -1.32 -10.85
N LEU A 206 -8.32 -1.30 -10.36
CA LEU A 206 -7.43 -2.47 -10.38
C LEU A 206 -7.96 -3.60 -9.48
N VAL A 207 -8.43 -3.27 -8.28
CA VAL A 207 -8.98 -4.25 -7.31
C VAL A 207 -10.23 -4.92 -7.86
N THR A 208 -11.17 -4.15 -8.40
CA THR A 208 -12.40 -4.69 -9.01
C THR A 208 -12.10 -5.51 -10.25
N GLY A 209 -11.16 -5.06 -11.09
CA GLY A 209 -10.66 -5.82 -12.24
C GLY A 209 -10.02 -7.15 -11.86
N LEU A 210 -9.15 -7.17 -10.84
CA LEU A 210 -8.49 -8.39 -10.33
C LEU A 210 -9.49 -9.40 -9.76
N LEU A 211 -10.42 -8.95 -8.92
CA LEU A 211 -11.46 -9.83 -8.38
C LEU A 211 -12.41 -10.33 -9.47
N GLY A 212 -12.80 -9.45 -10.41
CA GLY A 212 -13.59 -9.81 -11.57
C GLY A 212 -12.92 -10.87 -12.44
N LEU A 213 -11.64 -10.67 -12.76
CA LEU A 213 -10.83 -11.58 -13.57
C LEU A 213 -10.73 -12.97 -12.91
N TYR A 214 -10.51 -13.05 -11.60
CA TYR A 214 -10.55 -14.34 -10.88
C TYR A 214 -11.86 -15.09 -11.09
N LEU A 215 -12.99 -14.38 -10.95
CA LEU A 215 -14.32 -14.97 -11.06
C LEU A 215 -14.64 -15.38 -12.51
N VAL A 216 -14.16 -14.63 -13.50
CA VAL A 216 -14.23 -14.99 -14.91
C VAL A 216 -13.37 -16.23 -15.21
N ILE A 217 -12.12 -16.28 -14.74
CA ILE A 217 -11.26 -17.46 -14.91
C ILE A 217 -11.93 -18.70 -14.29
N ARG A 218 -12.51 -18.55 -13.10
CA ARG A 218 -13.24 -19.63 -12.43
C ARG A 218 -14.46 -20.08 -13.23
N PHE A 219 -15.23 -19.13 -13.78
CA PHE A 219 -16.36 -19.45 -14.67
C PHE A 219 -15.90 -20.23 -15.91
N LEU A 220 -14.85 -19.76 -16.58
CA LEU A 220 -14.31 -20.41 -17.76
C LEU A 220 -13.78 -21.81 -17.44
N TYR A 221 -13.08 -21.98 -16.32
CA TYR A 221 -12.58 -23.28 -15.85
C TYR A 221 -13.72 -24.29 -15.58
N ASP A 222 -14.77 -23.87 -14.86
CA ASP A 222 -15.90 -24.74 -14.54
C ASP A 222 -16.68 -25.12 -15.83
N THR A 223 -16.89 -24.15 -16.74
CA THR A 223 -17.52 -24.38 -18.06
C THR A 223 -16.69 -25.33 -18.93
N TRP A 224 -15.37 -25.14 -18.97
CA TRP A 224 -14.44 -25.99 -19.69
C TRP A 224 -14.49 -27.43 -19.18
N LYS A 225 -14.38 -27.60 -17.85
CA LYS A 225 -14.39 -28.92 -17.20
C LYS A 225 -15.69 -29.68 -17.47
N GLN A 226 -16.84 -29.01 -17.36
CA GLN A 226 -18.14 -29.63 -17.66
C GLN A 226 -18.27 -30.00 -19.13
N THR A 227 -17.78 -29.16 -20.04
CA THR A 227 -17.89 -29.41 -21.48
C THR A 227 -17.01 -30.59 -21.91
N ILE A 228 -15.81 -30.73 -21.35
CA ILE A 228 -14.97 -31.91 -21.58
C ILE A 228 -15.64 -33.18 -21.08
N ALA A 229 -16.22 -33.15 -19.87
CA ALA A 229 -16.90 -34.31 -19.29
C ALA A 229 -18.07 -34.77 -20.16
N ASP A 230 -18.83 -33.83 -20.74
CA ASP A 230 -20.00 -34.13 -21.58
C ASP A 230 -19.63 -34.57 -23.01
N THR A 231 -18.37 -34.45 -23.44
CA THR A 231 -17.97 -34.66 -24.84
C THR A 231 -17.39 -36.05 -25.14
N GLU A 232 -17.25 -36.96 -24.15
CA GLU A 232 -16.64 -38.31 -24.32
C GLU A 232 -15.56 -38.32 -25.41
N LEU A 233 -14.42 -37.68 -25.10
CA LEU A 233 -13.32 -37.32 -26.02
C LEU A 233 -13.09 -38.26 -27.22
N ASN A 234 -13.79 -38.01 -28.33
CA ASN A 234 -13.32 -38.36 -29.67
C ASN A 234 -12.60 -37.12 -30.22
N PHE A 235 -11.27 -37.19 -30.29
CA PHE A 235 -10.33 -36.08 -30.53
C PHE A 235 -10.38 -35.45 -31.94
N THR A 236 -11.45 -35.65 -32.72
CA THR A 236 -11.47 -35.32 -34.15
C THR A 236 -12.05 -33.94 -34.51
N THR A 237 -12.45 -33.06 -33.57
CA THR A 237 -12.86 -31.70 -33.99
C THR A 237 -12.75 -30.61 -32.91
N TYR A 238 -11.56 -30.00 -32.76
CA TYR A 238 -11.37 -28.77 -31.95
C TYR A 238 -12.37 -27.64 -32.29
N PRO A 239 -12.73 -27.38 -33.57
CA PRO A 239 -13.78 -26.41 -33.91
C PRO A 239 -15.15 -26.70 -33.28
N GLN A 240 -15.57 -27.97 -33.20
CA GLN A 240 -16.84 -28.34 -32.57
C GLN A 240 -16.80 -28.19 -31.05
N LEU A 241 -15.64 -28.46 -30.43
CA LEU A 241 -15.41 -28.19 -29.01
C LEU A 241 -15.54 -26.69 -28.71
N TYR A 242 -14.90 -25.82 -29.50
CA TYR A 242 -15.05 -24.36 -29.36
C TYR A 242 -16.49 -23.90 -29.58
N GLY A 243 -17.18 -24.44 -30.59
CA GLY A 243 -18.59 -24.15 -30.83
C GLY A 243 -19.51 -24.56 -29.67
N ARG A 244 -19.28 -25.73 -29.07
CA ARG A 244 -20.02 -26.19 -27.88
C ARG A 244 -19.69 -25.38 -26.63
N LEU A 245 -18.43 -25.00 -26.43
CA LEU A 245 -18.02 -24.11 -25.34
C LEU A 245 -18.68 -22.75 -25.45
N PHE A 246 -18.64 -22.14 -26.64
CA PHE A 246 -19.28 -20.86 -26.91
C PHE A 246 -20.79 -20.95 -26.74
N LYS A 247 -21.41 -21.99 -27.31
CA LYS A 247 -22.84 -22.25 -27.14
C LYS A 247 -23.17 -22.40 -25.66
N ARG A 248 -22.46 -23.20 -24.86
CA ARG A 248 -22.76 -23.37 -23.43
C ARG A 248 -22.53 -22.11 -22.60
N ALA A 249 -21.46 -21.36 -22.89
CA ALA A 249 -21.19 -20.08 -22.24
C ALA A 249 -22.30 -19.06 -22.50
N THR A 250 -22.93 -19.11 -23.68
CA THR A 250 -24.02 -18.20 -24.10
C THR A 250 -25.43 -18.76 -23.87
N SER A 251 -25.58 -20.09 -23.83
CA SER A 251 -26.83 -20.84 -23.78
C SER A 251 -27.09 -21.44 -22.40
N SER A 252 -26.56 -20.85 -21.33
CA SER A 252 -26.99 -21.13 -19.97
C SER A 252 -28.47 -20.72 -19.81
N GLY A 253 -29.38 -21.54 -20.37
CA GLY A 253 -30.83 -21.32 -20.49
C GLY A 253 -31.59 -21.35 -19.16
N LYS A 254 -30.89 -21.18 -18.03
CA LYS A 254 -31.49 -21.06 -16.69
C LYS A 254 -31.69 -19.60 -16.25
N GLY A 255 -31.53 -18.64 -17.16
CA GLY A 255 -31.60 -17.21 -16.86
C GLY A 255 -30.48 -16.71 -15.95
N ILE A 256 -30.47 -15.41 -15.68
CA ILE A 256 -29.46 -14.74 -14.84
C ILE A 256 -29.88 -14.76 -13.35
N SER A 257 -31.01 -15.38 -13.01
CA SER A 257 -31.56 -15.37 -11.65
C SER A 257 -30.56 -15.90 -10.62
N LYS A 258 -30.47 -15.24 -9.47
CA LYS A 258 -29.65 -15.66 -8.33
C LYS A 258 -29.94 -17.09 -7.86
N SER A 259 -31.17 -17.56 -8.02
CA SER A 259 -31.57 -18.92 -7.63
C SER A 259 -30.94 -20.01 -8.50
N THR A 260 -30.58 -19.68 -9.75
CA THR A 260 -30.10 -20.66 -10.73
C THR A 260 -28.59 -20.66 -10.92
N ILE A 261 -27.93 -19.52 -10.68
CA ILE A 261 -26.50 -19.36 -10.93
C ILE A 261 -25.63 -19.67 -9.69
N PRO A 262 -24.38 -20.12 -9.88
CA PRO A 262 -23.42 -20.29 -8.79
C PRO A 262 -23.10 -18.99 -8.03
N ALA A 263 -22.64 -19.13 -6.78
CA ALA A 263 -22.31 -18.00 -5.91
C ALA A 263 -21.22 -17.09 -6.52
N TYR A 264 -20.19 -17.64 -7.18
CA TYR A 264 -19.14 -16.84 -7.80
C TYR A 264 -19.66 -15.97 -8.95
N LEU A 265 -20.62 -16.47 -9.75
CA LEU A 265 -21.29 -15.67 -10.78
C LEU A 265 -22.20 -14.60 -10.17
N SER A 266 -22.93 -14.93 -9.11
CA SER A 266 -23.72 -13.93 -8.38
C SER A 266 -22.87 -12.78 -7.85
N PHE A 267 -21.69 -13.09 -7.30
CA PHE A 267 -20.75 -12.06 -6.85
C PHE A 267 -20.20 -11.24 -8.01
N LEU A 268 -19.82 -11.90 -9.13
CA LEU A 268 -19.34 -11.23 -10.34
C LEU A 268 -20.39 -10.28 -10.91
N ILE A 269 -21.65 -10.72 -11.04
CA ILE A 269 -22.73 -9.87 -11.54
C ILE A 269 -22.91 -8.63 -10.65
N LEU A 270 -22.95 -8.80 -9.33
CA LEU A 270 -23.10 -7.66 -8.44
C LEU A 270 -21.87 -6.73 -8.50
N LEU A 271 -20.65 -7.27 -8.44
CA LEU A 271 -19.41 -6.50 -8.56
C LEU A 271 -19.38 -5.68 -9.85
N SER A 272 -19.67 -6.31 -10.99
CA SER A 272 -19.68 -5.66 -12.30
C SER A 272 -20.79 -4.62 -12.38
N THR A 273 -22.05 -4.97 -12.10
CA THR A 273 -23.18 -4.03 -12.25
C THR A 273 -23.14 -2.86 -11.27
N LEU A 274 -22.64 -3.05 -10.05
CA LEU A 274 -22.56 -1.96 -9.08
C LEU A 274 -21.52 -0.91 -9.46
N THR A 275 -20.40 -1.37 -10.02
CA THR A 275 -19.26 -0.51 -10.38
C THR A 275 -19.29 -0.05 -11.83
N LEU A 276 -20.11 -0.64 -12.70
CA LEU A 276 -20.09 -0.38 -14.15
C LEU A 276 -20.20 1.11 -14.51
N PRO A 277 -21.05 1.93 -13.86
CA PRO A 277 -21.09 3.37 -14.14
C PRO A 277 -19.79 4.10 -13.80
N GLN A 278 -19.01 3.64 -12.80
CA GLN A 278 -17.71 4.22 -12.45
C GLN A 278 -16.66 4.00 -13.54
N TRP A 279 -16.85 3.00 -14.40
CA TRP A 279 -15.97 2.72 -15.54
C TRP A 279 -16.29 3.56 -16.78
N SER A 280 -17.26 4.50 -16.73
CA SER A 280 -17.74 5.21 -17.92
C SER A 280 -16.65 5.96 -18.68
N ALA A 281 -15.71 6.59 -17.98
CA ALA A 281 -14.63 7.34 -18.60
C ALA A 281 -13.65 6.47 -19.40
N PHE A 282 -13.66 5.14 -19.21
CA PHE A 282 -12.90 4.19 -20.02
C PHE A 282 -13.24 4.26 -21.51
N ALA A 283 -14.47 4.70 -21.85
CA ALA A 283 -14.85 4.98 -23.23
C ALA A 283 -13.95 6.02 -23.91
N GLY A 284 -13.28 6.89 -23.14
CA GLY A 284 -12.31 7.86 -23.65
C GLY A 284 -11.14 7.24 -24.40
N ILE A 285 -10.76 5.99 -24.11
CA ILE A 285 -9.71 5.29 -24.86
C ILE A 285 -10.09 5.12 -26.34
N LEU A 286 -11.38 5.04 -26.65
CA LEU A 286 -11.88 4.92 -28.02
C LEU A 286 -11.90 6.25 -28.77
N GLN A 287 -11.70 7.39 -28.11
CA GLN A 287 -11.83 8.71 -28.75
C GLN A 287 -10.82 8.91 -29.90
N ASN A 288 -9.64 8.27 -29.79
CA ASN A 288 -8.60 8.28 -30.83
C ASN A 288 -8.67 7.07 -31.77
N SER A 289 -9.67 6.19 -31.62
CA SER A 289 -9.84 5.04 -32.50
C SER A 289 -10.40 5.46 -33.87
N PRO A 290 -10.18 4.70 -34.95
CA PRO A 290 -10.78 4.98 -36.25
C PRO A 290 -12.31 5.13 -36.22
N LEU A 291 -12.95 4.54 -35.20
CA LEU A 291 -14.40 4.54 -35.01
C LEU A 291 -14.93 5.90 -34.52
N LEU A 292 -14.15 6.67 -33.77
CA LEU A 292 -14.58 7.95 -33.18
C LEU A 292 -13.68 9.15 -33.56
N ALA A 293 -12.49 8.93 -34.13
CA ALA A 293 -11.56 10.00 -34.47
C ALA A 293 -12.18 11.05 -35.43
N TRP A 294 -13.04 10.61 -36.35
CA TRP A 294 -13.73 11.50 -37.30
C TRP A 294 -14.78 12.43 -36.65
N SER A 295 -15.25 12.09 -35.45
CA SER A 295 -16.28 12.85 -34.74
C SER A 295 -15.74 14.10 -34.03
N ASN A 296 -14.41 14.23 -33.91
CA ASN A 296 -13.73 15.28 -33.14
C ASN A 296 -14.25 15.41 -31.69
N LEU A 297 -14.77 14.32 -31.12
CA LEU A 297 -15.30 14.27 -29.76
C LEU A 297 -14.16 14.11 -28.76
N THR A 298 -14.06 15.05 -27.82
CA THR A 298 -13.14 14.94 -26.68
C THR A 298 -13.88 14.43 -25.45
N LEU A 299 -13.71 13.14 -25.15
CA LEU A 299 -14.31 12.49 -23.98
C LEU A 299 -13.42 12.64 -22.73
N VAL A 300 -12.11 12.68 -22.94
CA VAL A 300 -11.10 12.84 -21.90
C VAL A 300 -10.05 13.84 -22.40
N SER A 301 -10.07 15.05 -21.83
CA SER A 301 -9.16 16.15 -22.20
C SER A 301 -7.80 16.02 -21.53
N ALA A 302 -6.73 16.32 -22.27
CA ALA A 302 -5.36 16.45 -21.75
C ALA A 302 -5.01 17.89 -21.30
N SER A 303 -5.81 18.88 -21.67
CA SER A 303 -5.61 20.29 -21.33
C SER A 303 -6.80 20.88 -20.54
N GLY A 304 -6.54 21.94 -19.77
CA GLY A 304 -7.51 22.53 -18.85
C GLY A 304 -7.84 21.58 -17.69
N ASN A 305 -9.12 21.28 -17.48
CA ASN A 305 -9.55 20.29 -16.49
C ASN A 305 -9.28 18.87 -17.02
N ILE A 306 -8.06 18.39 -16.75
CA ILE A 306 -7.58 17.08 -17.20
C ILE A 306 -8.57 15.98 -16.80
N GLY A 307 -8.86 15.09 -17.75
CA GLY A 307 -9.74 13.95 -17.53
C GLY A 307 -11.23 14.22 -17.77
N THR A 308 -11.63 15.45 -18.10
CA THR A 308 -13.04 15.82 -18.33
C THR A 308 -13.43 15.79 -19.81
N PRO A 309 -14.73 15.58 -20.12
CA PRO A 309 -15.25 15.71 -21.47
C PRO A 309 -15.49 17.18 -21.83
N VAL A 310 -15.25 17.54 -23.10
CA VAL A 310 -15.33 18.94 -23.59
C VAL A 310 -16.32 19.03 -24.76
N GLY A 311 -17.03 20.17 -24.86
CA GLY A 311 -17.99 20.43 -25.93
C GLY A 311 -19.07 19.34 -26.05
N GLY A 312 -19.28 18.82 -27.26
CA GLY A 312 -20.21 17.71 -27.53
C GLY A 312 -19.89 16.41 -26.79
N GLY A 313 -18.64 16.23 -26.37
CA GLY A 313 -18.22 15.10 -25.54
C GLY A 313 -18.98 15.00 -24.21
N LYS A 314 -19.45 16.14 -23.66
CA LYS A 314 -20.25 16.15 -22.42
C LYS A 314 -21.59 15.43 -22.57
N VAL A 315 -22.24 15.58 -23.73
CA VAL A 315 -23.51 14.93 -24.03
C VAL A 315 -23.30 13.43 -24.17
N ILE A 316 -22.29 13.03 -24.94
CA ILE A 316 -21.94 11.63 -25.14
C ILE A 316 -21.54 10.96 -23.82
N ALA A 317 -20.73 11.63 -23.00
CA ALA A 317 -20.37 11.17 -21.67
C ALA A 317 -21.61 10.92 -20.78
N SER A 318 -22.56 11.85 -20.80
CA SER A 318 -23.82 11.72 -20.05
C SER A 318 -24.66 10.54 -20.54
N VAL A 319 -24.74 10.33 -21.86
CA VAL A 319 -25.44 9.18 -22.47
C VAL A 319 -24.76 7.87 -22.10
N ILE A 320 -23.42 7.81 -22.10
CA ILE A 320 -22.66 6.62 -21.69
C ILE A 320 -22.95 6.30 -20.23
N VAL A 321 -22.85 7.28 -19.32
CA VAL A 321 -23.14 7.07 -17.89
C VAL A 321 -24.57 6.58 -17.69
N ALA A 322 -25.56 7.23 -18.32
CA ALA A 322 -26.96 6.84 -18.23
C ALA A 322 -27.21 5.43 -18.80
N GLY A 323 -26.59 5.10 -19.93
CA GLY A 323 -26.68 3.78 -20.56
C GLY A 323 -26.07 2.68 -19.70
N LEU A 324 -24.87 2.89 -19.16
CA LEU A 324 -24.21 1.95 -18.24
C LEU A 324 -24.99 1.77 -16.94
N LEU A 325 -25.58 2.84 -16.40
CA LEU A 325 -26.48 2.77 -15.25
C LEU A 325 -27.75 1.98 -15.59
N GLY A 326 -28.35 2.22 -16.76
CA GLY A 326 -29.51 1.48 -17.25
C GLY A 326 -29.24 -0.01 -17.41
N ILE A 327 -28.09 -0.37 -18.01
CA ILE A 327 -27.63 -1.77 -18.13
C ILE A 327 -27.45 -2.39 -16.74
N SER A 328 -26.85 -1.65 -15.81
CA SER A 328 -26.63 -2.11 -14.43
C SER A 328 -27.95 -2.42 -13.73
N CYS A 329 -28.93 -1.53 -13.82
CA CYS A 329 -30.28 -1.72 -13.29
C CYS A 329 -30.99 -2.90 -13.95
N TYR A 330 -30.92 -3.02 -15.28
CA TYR A 330 -31.56 -4.10 -16.04
C TYR A 330 -30.99 -5.48 -15.67
N VAL A 331 -29.67 -5.63 -15.64
CA VAL A 331 -29.02 -6.88 -15.26
C VAL A 331 -29.29 -7.18 -13.78
N GLY A 332 -29.24 -6.17 -12.91
CA GLY A 332 -29.58 -6.29 -11.49
C GLY A 332 -31.02 -6.77 -11.26
N PHE A 333 -31.98 -6.24 -12.02
CA PHE A 333 -33.37 -6.67 -12.02
C PHE A 333 -33.54 -8.13 -12.46
N LYS A 334 -32.90 -8.53 -13.57
CA LYS A 334 -32.93 -9.91 -14.08
C LYS A 334 -32.21 -10.90 -13.16
N TRP A 335 -31.24 -10.45 -12.37
CA TRP A 335 -30.50 -11.28 -11.42
C TRP A 335 -31.25 -11.47 -10.09
N CYS A 336 -31.47 -10.39 -9.34
CA CYS A 336 -32.15 -10.42 -8.04
C CYS A 336 -32.45 -9.00 -7.55
N TRP A 337 -33.57 -8.43 -8.01
CA TRP A 337 -33.92 -7.04 -7.70
C TRP A 337 -33.87 -6.74 -6.19
N SER A 338 -34.50 -7.57 -5.35
CA SER A 338 -34.61 -7.36 -3.89
C SER A 338 -33.28 -7.23 -3.15
N VAL A 339 -32.21 -7.81 -3.69
CA VAL A 339 -30.85 -7.68 -3.16
C VAL A 339 -30.11 -6.56 -3.86
N TRP A 340 -30.22 -6.49 -5.18
CA TRP A 340 -29.45 -5.56 -6.00
C TRP A 340 -29.75 -4.09 -5.67
N TRP A 341 -31.02 -3.68 -5.56
CA TRP A 341 -31.33 -2.28 -5.28
C TRP A 341 -30.83 -1.84 -3.91
N ARG A 342 -30.85 -2.74 -2.91
CA ARG A 342 -30.31 -2.46 -1.56
C ARG A 342 -28.80 -2.28 -1.61
N CYS A 343 -28.10 -3.14 -2.35
CA CYS A 343 -26.68 -3.01 -2.61
C CYS A 343 -26.35 -1.69 -3.32
N ALA A 344 -27.15 -1.32 -4.33
CA ALA A 344 -27.01 -0.07 -5.08
C ALA A 344 -27.20 1.14 -4.17
N VAL A 345 -28.25 1.18 -3.34
CA VAL A 345 -28.48 2.25 -2.37
C VAL A 345 -27.30 2.37 -1.41
N ILE A 346 -26.84 1.27 -0.80
CA ILE A 346 -25.68 1.29 0.10
C ILE A 346 -24.45 1.89 -0.61
N PHE A 347 -24.15 1.43 -1.82
CA PHE A 347 -22.98 1.89 -2.57
C PHE A 347 -23.09 3.37 -2.95
N TYR A 348 -24.15 3.75 -3.66
CA TYR A 348 -24.29 5.09 -4.20
C TYR A 348 -24.56 6.12 -3.10
N SER A 349 -25.24 5.79 -2.00
CA SER A 349 -25.40 6.73 -0.89
C SER A 349 -24.05 7.06 -0.24
N ILE A 350 -23.21 6.05 0.07
CA ILE A 350 -21.88 6.29 0.65
C ILE A 350 -21.01 7.05 -0.35
N TRP A 351 -20.99 6.61 -1.62
CA TRP A 351 -20.18 7.23 -2.65
C TRP A 351 -20.59 8.69 -2.92
N VAL A 352 -21.89 8.99 -2.98
CA VAL A 352 -22.38 10.37 -3.16
C VAL A 352 -21.99 11.23 -1.97
N LEU A 353 -22.15 10.74 -0.73
CA LEU A 353 -21.76 11.51 0.46
C LEU A 353 -20.28 11.90 0.44
N ILE A 354 -19.40 10.96 0.08
CA ILE A 354 -17.96 11.20 -0.05
C ILE A 354 -17.69 12.22 -1.17
N TYR A 355 -18.11 11.93 -2.40
CA TYR A 355 -17.75 12.80 -3.54
C TYR A 355 -18.37 14.20 -3.50
N THR A 356 -19.45 14.39 -2.75
CA THR A 356 -20.10 15.69 -2.57
C THR A 356 -19.65 16.41 -1.30
N THR A 357 -18.64 15.90 -0.59
CA THR A 357 -18.17 16.46 0.69
C THR A 357 -19.36 16.67 1.64
N VAL A 358 -20.10 15.60 1.92
CA VAL A 358 -21.32 15.61 2.74
C VAL A 358 -22.37 16.60 2.20
N LEU A 359 -22.66 16.51 0.90
CA LEU A 359 -23.67 17.30 0.17
C LEU A 359 -23.38 18.81 0.03
N THR A 360 -22.19 19.28 0.40
CA THR A 360 -21.79 20.68 0.21
C THR A 360 -21.40 21.00 -1.24
N ASN A 361 -21.03 19.99 -2.03
CA ASN A 361 -20.61 20.11 -3.43
C ASN A 361 -21.28 19.06 -4.33
N VAL A 362 -22.61 19.11 -4.48
CA VAL A 362 -23.38 18.09 -5.22
C VAL A 362 -23.06 18.07 -6.71
N GLY A 363 -23.01 19.25 -7.35
CA GLY A 363 -22.89 19.38 -8.80
C GLY A 363 -21.55 18.89 -9.33
N ASP A 364 -20.45 19.45 -8.82
CA ASP A 364 -19.11 19.13 -9.32
C ASP A 364 -18.57 17.85 -8.68
N GLY A 365 -18.99 17.52 -7.45
CA GLY A 365 -18.64 16.28 -6.77
C GLY A 365 -19.04 15.02 -7.55
N ILE A 366 -20.33 14.92 -7.95
CA ILE A 366 -20.82 13.75 -8.69
C ILE A 366 -20.14 13.64 -10.07
N ARG A 367 -19.98 14.75 -10.78
CA ARG A 367 -19.35 14.78 -12.11
C ARG A 367 -17.88 14.37 -12.05
N SER A 368 -17.16 14.90 -11.06
CA SER A 368 -15.75 14.60 -10.88
C SER A 368 -15.53 13.15 -10.44
N GLY A 369 -16.39 12.62 -9.56
CA GLY A 369 -16.33 11.22 -9.16
C GLY A 369 -16.64 10.24 -10.30
N ILE A 370 -17.78 10.42 -10.98
CA ILE A 370 -18.26 9.42 -11.95
C ILE A 370 -17.40 9.37 -13.22
N TRP A 371 -16.81 10.50 -13.60
CA TRP A 371 -16.07 10.62 -14.86
C TRP A 371 -14.62 11.05 -14.65
N GLN A 372 -14.41 12.20 -14.00
CA GLN A 372 -13.09 12.82 -13.97
C GLN A 372 -12.04 12.00 -13.19
N SER A 373 -12.43 11.25 -12.15
CA SER A 373 -11.53 10.38 -11.40
C SER A 373 -10.84 9.39 -12.34
N LEU A 374 -11.58 8.50 -13.01
CA LEU A 374 -10.98 7.58 -13.98
C LEU A 374 -10.41 8.30 -15.20
N GLY A 375 -11.10 9.33 -15.70
CA GLY A 375 -10.67 10.09 -16.88
C GLY A 375 -9.29 10.70 -16.71
N TYR A 376 -9.01 11.28 -15.54
CA TYR A 376 -7.70 11.85 -15.22
C TYR A 376 -6.60 10.79 -15.30
N TRP A 377 -6.82 9.63 -14.67
CA TRP A 377 -5.82 8.57 -14.66
C TRP A 377 -5.64 7.87 -16.00
N ILE A 378 -6.64 7.88 -16.88
CA ILE A 378 -6.49 7.46 -18.29
C ILE A 378 -5.49 8.37 -19.02
N VAL A 379 -5.60 9.70 -18.85
CA VAL A 379 -4.61 10.63 -19.44
C VAL A 379 -3.23 10.38 -18.84
N GLN A 380 -3.14 10.25 -17.51
CA GLN A 380 -1.87 10.07 -16.81
C GLN A 380 -1.17 8.73 -17.12
N GLN A 381 -1.86 7.72 -17.69
CA GLN A 381 -1.18 6.51 -18.17
C GLN A 381 -0.14 6.84 -19.25
N GLY A 382 -0.40 7.82 -20.12
CA GLY A 382 0.51 8.22 -21.20
C GLY A 382 1.75 8.97 -20.72
N GLU A 383 1.66 9.68 -19.59
CA GLU A 383 2.76 10.46 -19.00
C GLU A 383 3.80 9.60 -18.28
N ALA A 384 3.41 8.38 -17.86
CA ALA A 384 4.25 7.45 -17.11
C ALA A 384 5.02 8.12 -15.96
N ARG A 385 4.29 8.70 -15.00
CA ARG A 385 4.87 9.42 -13.85
C ARG A 385 6.00 8.63 -13.18
N GLY A 386 7.17 9.26 -13.07
CA GLY A 386 8.38 8.65 -12.55
C GLY A 386 9.04 7.63 -13.49
N ALA A 387 8.43 7.20 -14.59
CA ALA A 387 9.00 6.38 -15.66
C ALA A 387 9.87 5.19 -15.18
N GLN A 388 9.50 4.52 -14.07
CA GLN A 388 10.33 3.47 -13.48
C GLN A 388 10.41 2.24 -14.40
N PRO A 389 11.52 1.48 -14.35
CA PRO A 389 11.70 0.32 -15.21
C PRO A 389 10.74 -0.83 -14.86
N VAL A 390 10.55 -1.77 -15.80
CA VAL A 390 9.67 -2.94 -15.61
C VAL A 390 10.13 -3.82 -14.44
N HIS A 391 11.43 -3.90 -14.17
CA HIS A 391 11.99 -4.65 -13.03
C HIS A 391 11.95 -3.90 -11.69
N TYR A 392 11.31 -2.73 -11.62
CA TYR A 392 11.29 -1.90 -10.40
C TYR A 392 10.83 -2.67 -9.15
N TYR A 393 9.69 -3.37 -9.21
CA TYR A 393 9.20 -4.14 -8.06
C TYR A 393 10.04 -5.37 -7.75
N LEU A 394 10.75 -5.93 -8.75
CA LEU A 394 11.72 -7.02 -8.52
C LEU A 394 12.97 -6.55 -7.77
N MET A 395 13.27 -5.24 -7.78
CA MET A 395 14.34 -4.66 -6.97
C MET A 395 13.87 -4.35 -5.55
N ILE A 396 12.68 -3.75 -5.38
CA ILE A 396 12.23 -3.28 -4.07
C ILE A 396 11.70 -4.41 -3.17
N ILE A 397 11.04 -5.44 -3.72
CA ILE A 397 10.47 -6.54 -2.92
C ILE A 397 11.56 -7.31 -2.15
N PRO A 398 12.69 -7.73 -2.76
CA PRO A 398 13.75 -8.40 -2.00
C PRO A 398 14.46 -7.50 -0.97
N LEU A 399 14.39 -6.17 -1.10
CA LEU A 399 14.97 -5.25 -0.13
C LEU A 399 14.14 -5.10 1.14
N TYR A 400 12.81 -5.14 1.02
CA TYR A 400 11.90 -4.84 2.13
C TYR A 400 11.02 -6.02 2.54
N GLU A 401 10.62 -6.88 1.61
CA GLU A 401 9.60 -7.91 1.83
C GLU A 401 10.18 -9.32 1.62
N TYR A 402 11.49 -9.50 1.84
CA TYR A 402 12.19 -10.75 1.61
C TYR A 402 11.61 -11.95 2.37
N LEU A 403 11.16 -11.77 3.63
CA LEU A 403 10.54 -12.83 4.41
C LEU A 403 9.26 -13.36 3.71
N PRO A 404 8.19 -12.54 3.54
CA PRO A 404 6.99 -13.03 2.90
C PRO A 404 7.23 -13.39 1.44
N PHE A 405 8.16 -12.74 0.72
CA PHE A 405 8.49 -13.06 -0.66
C PHE A 405 9.08 -14.46 -0.83
N LEU A 406 10.12 -14.81 -0.07
CA LEU A 406 10.76 -16.13 -0.15
C LEU A 406 9.79 -17.24 0.27
N VAL A 407 9.01 -17.01 1.33
CA VAL A 407 7.98 -17.96 1.77
C VAL A 407 6.89 -18.12 0.72
N ALA A 408 6.47 -17.05 0.04
CA ALA A 408 5.42 -17.09 -0.97
C ALA A 408 5.84 -17.86 -2.23
N ILE A 409 7.12 -17.82 -2.62
CA ILE A 409 7.66 -18.64 -3.72
C ILE A 409 7.50 -20.13 -3.38
N ILE A 410 7.95 -20.54 -2.20
CA ILE A 410 7.85 -21.93 -1.74
C ILE A 410 6.37 -22.35 -1.62
N ALA A 411 5.55 -21.48 -1.02
CA ALA A 411 4.11 -21.70 -0.85
C ALA A 411 3.40 -21.87 -2.20
N SER A 412 3.77 -21.06 -3.20
CA SER A 412 3.18 -21.15 -4.55
C SER A 412 3.47 -22.48 -5.20
N ILE A 413 4.73 -22.94 -5.19
CA ILE A 413 5.12 -24.25 -5.73
C ILE A 413 4.34 -25.37 -5.03
N TYR A 414 4.23 -25.31 -3.70
CA TYR A 414 3.49 -26.28 -2.90
C TYR A 414 1.98 -26.30 -3.23
N TYR A 415 1.34 -25.14 -3.30
CA TYR A 415 -0.11 -25.05 -3.53
C TYR A 415 -0.53 -25.30 -4.98
N LEU A 416 0.35 -25.05 -5.95
CA LEU A 416 0.14 -25.45 -7.35
C LEU A 416 0.12 -26.98 -7.52
N ARG A 417 0.77 -27.72 -6.61
CA ARG A 417 0.72 -29.20 -6.56
C ARG A 417 -0.54 -29.71 -5.87
N ILE A 418 -0.94 -29.11 -4.74
CA ILE A 418 -2.13 -29.55 -3.98
C ILE A 418 -3.44 -29.15 -4.66
N ARG A 419 -3.46 -28.01 -5.35
CA ARG A 419 -4.61 -27.52 -6.14
C ARG A 419 -5.90 -27.30 -5.35
N GLU A 420 -5.78 -26.97 -4.07
CA GLU A 420 -6.93 -26.55 -3.27
C GLU A 420 -7.44 -25.18 -3.73
N LYS A 421 -8.76 -25.04 -3.90
CA LYS A 421 -9.42 -23.84 -4.46
C LYS A 421 -8.97 -22.53 -3.81
N PHE A 422 -8.93 -22.49 -2.47
CA PHE A 422 -8.53 -21.29 -1.74
C PHE A 422 -7.04 -20.99 -1.89
N SER A 423 -6.20 -22.02 -1.81
CA SER A 423 -4.76 -21.87 -1.94
C SER A 423 -4.37 -21.41 -3.35
N LEU A 424 -5.03 -21.94 -4.40
CA LEU A 424 -4.87 -21.47 -5.77
C LEU A 424 -5.30 -20.00 -5.96
N PHE A 425 -6.34 -19.56 -5.25
CA PHE A 425 -6.72 -18.15 -5.26
C PHE A 425 -5.65 -17.26 -4.64
N LEU A 426 -5.02 -17.65 -3.52
CA LEU A 426 -3.95 -16.84 -2.92
C LEU A 426 -2.72 -16.75 -3.84
N VAL A 427 -2.40 -17.85 -4.55
CA VAL A 427 -1.35 -17.85 -5.59
C VAL A 427 -1.73 -16.92 -6.73
N TYR A 428 -2.95 -17.03 -7.26
CA TYR A 428 -3.48 -16.12 -8.28
C TYR A 428 -3.41 -14.67 -7.81
N TRP A 429 -3.89 -14.38 -6.60
CA TRP A 429 -3.97 -13.03 -6.06
C TRP A 429 -2.59 -12.43 -5.91
N SER A 430 -1.59 -13.19 -5.47
CA SER A 430 -0.20 -12.73 -5.38
C SER A 430 0.40 -12.44 -6.75
N ILE A 431 0.30 -13.39 -7.69
CA ILE A 431 0.89 -13.26 -9.03
C ILE A 431 0.19 -12.19 -9.86
N ALA A 432 -1.14 -12.21 -9.92
CA ALA A 432 -1.92 -11.27 -10.72
C ALA A 432 -1.75 -9.84 -10.22
N THR A 433 -1.72 -9.63 -8.89
CA THR A 433 -1.45 -8.30 -8.32
C THR A 433 -0.06 -7.81 -8.70
N PHE A 434 0.98 -8.65 -8.52
CA PHE A 434 2.33 -8.30 -8.93
C PHE A 434 2.41 -7.92 -10.42
N VAL A 435 1.80 -8.71 -11.31
CA VAL A 435 1.79 -8.46 -12.75
C VAL A 435 1.05 -7.16 -13.09
N VAL A 436 -0.14 -6.95 -12.55
CA VAL A 436 -0.95 -5.75 -12.85
C VAL A 436 -0.24 -4.47 -12.42
N TYR A 437 0.32 -4.43 -11.21
CA TYR A 437 1.07 -3.25 -10.75
C TYR A 437 2.40 -3.06 -11.49
N THR A 438 3.02 -4.13 -12.00
CA THR A 438 4.22 -4.04 -12.82
C THR A 438 3.93 -3.51 -14.24
N ILE A 439 2.75 -3.84 -14.80
CA ILE A 439 2.34 -3.35 -16.12
C ILE A 439 1.81 -1.91 -16.04
N ALA A 440 1.18 -1.53 -14.92
CA ALA A 440 0.69 -0.17 -14.72
C ALA A 440 1.79 0.87 -14.98
N SER A 441 1.41 1.97 -15.65
CA SER A 441 2.37 3.00 -16.06
C SER A 441 3.01 3.70 -14.85
N GLU A 442 2.20 4.05 -13.85
CA GLU A 442 2.69 4.53 -12.56
C GLU A 442 3.29 3.39 -11.73
N LYS A 443 4.55 3.55 -11.34
CA LYS A 443 5.29 2.62 -10.49
C LYS A 443 5.98 3.40 -9.39
N MET A 444 5.58 3.13 -8.14
CA MET A 444 5.98 3.93 -6.99
C MET A 444 6.07 3.06 -5.74
N PRO A 445 6.89 3.39 -4.74
CA PRO A 445 7.08 2.55 -3.56
C PRO A 445 5.79 2.28 -2.78
N TRP A 446 4.87 3.25 -2.69
CA TRP A 446 3.61 3.09 -1.94
C TRP A 446 2.70 2.00 -2.50
N LEU A 447 2.79 1.71 -3.80
CA LEU A 447 2.02 0.64 -4.42
C LEU A 447 2.50 -0.75 -3.97
N LEU A 448 3.70 -0.85 -3.38
CA LEU A 448 4.21 -2.08 -2.76
C LEU A 448 3.25 -2.61 -1.70
N VAL A 449 2.51 -1.75 -0.98
CA VAL A 449 1.49 -2.18 0.00
C VAL A 449 0.49 -3.15 -0.63
N ASN A 450 -0.02 -2.83 -1.82
CA ASN A 450 -0.99 -3.66 -2.52
C ASN A 450 -0.39 -4.98 -3.00
N ILE A 451 0.89 -4.99 -3.38
CA ILE A 451 1.62 -6.18 -3.82
C ILE A 451 1.98 -7.09 -2.63
N SER A 452 2.40 -6.52 -1.51
CA SER A 452 2.83 -7.25 -0.31
C SER A 452 1.68 -7.92 0.41
N LEU A 453 0.49 -7.31 0.43
CA LEU A 453 -0.69 -7.86 1.10
C LEU A 453 -1.00 -9.33 0.71
N PRO A 454 -1.22 -9.67 -0.57
CA PRO A 454 -1.49 -11.05 -0.96
C PRO A 454 -0.32 -12.00 -0.67
N ILE A 455 0.92 -11.54 -0.85
CA ILE A 455 2.15 -12.31 -0.58
C ILE A 455 2.22 -12.68 0.90
N ILE A 456 1.96 -11.72 1.80
CA ILE A 456 1.93 -11.94 3.25
C ILE A 456 0.81 -12.93 3.64
N VAL A 457 -0.39 -12.79 3.06
CA VAL A 457 -1.51 -13.70 3.35
C VAL A 457 -1.23 -15.13 2.87
N LEU A 458 -0.63 -15.28 1.68
CA LEU A 458 -0.18 -16.56 1.14
C LEU A 458 0.87 -17.23 2.02
N SER A 459 1.88 -16.46 2.42
CA SER A 459 2.95 -16.91 3.30
C SER A 459 2.44 -17.31 4.68
N GLY A 460 1.51 -16.54 5.25
CA GLY A 460 0.94 -16.83 6.57
C GLY A 460 0.18 -18.14 6.57
N ARG A 461 -0.66 -18.39 5.55
CA ARG A 461 -1.35 -19.67 5.36
C ARG A 461 -0.37 -20.86 5.31
N PHE A 462 0.73 -20.70 4.58
CA PHE A 462 1.72 -21.76 4.41
C PHE A 462 2.47 -22.08 5.71
N LEU A 463 2.96 -21.05 6.41
CA LEU A 463 3.60 -21.22 7.72
C LEU A 463 2.65 -21.82 8.75
N GLY A 464 1.37 -21.40 8.73
CA GLY A 464 0.34 -21.99 9.57
C GLY A 464 0.21 -23.51 9.36
N ARG A 465 0.16 -23.97 8.11
CA ARG A 465 0.13 -25.39 7.78
C ARG A 465 1.36 -26.16 8.23
N ILE A 466 2.53 -25.55 8.12
CA ILE A 466 3.79 -26.16 8.58
C ILE A 466 3.73 -26.40 10.10
N ILE A 467 3.30 -25.42 10.88
CA ILE A 467 3.18 -25.56 12.35
C ILE A 467 2.12 -26.59 12.72
N GLU A 468 0.98 -26.61 12.04
CA GLU A 468 -0.07 -27.62 12.27
C GLU A 468 0.42 -29.05 11.99
N TYR A 469 1.30 -29.22 11.00
CA TYR A 469 1.92 -30.50 10.69
C TYR A 469 2.90 -30.95 11.80
N ILE A 470 3.78 -30.05 12.27
CA ILE A 470 4.76 -30.38 13.33
C ILE A 470 4.08 -30.73 14.63
N LYS A 471 3.02 -29.99 15.02
CA LYS A 471 2.30 -30.22 16.29
C LYS A 471 1.75 -31.66 16.40
N ARG A 472 1.56 -32.35 15.28
CA ARG A 472 1.08 -33.74 15.24
C ARG A 472 2.20 -34.77 15.44
N GLY A 473 3.47 -34.39 15.38
CA GLY A 473 4.63 -35.27 15.58
C GLY A 473 5.39 -34.99 16.87
N PRO A 474 6.32 -35.88 17.29
CA PRO A 474 7.16 -35.65 18.46
C PRO A 474 8.12 -34.47 18.22
N ILE A 475 8.14 -33.52 19.15
CA ILE A 475 9.05 -32.38 19.10
C ILE A 475 10.44 -32.84 19.56
N SER A 476 11.38 -32.96 18.62
CA SER A 476 12.78 -33.25 18.96
C SER A 476 13.48 -31.99 19.48
N LYS A 477 13.98 -32.02 20.73
CA LYS A 477 14.81 -30.94 21.30
C LYS A 477 16.05 -30.65 20.43
N ILE A 478 16.65 -31.70 19.88
CA ILE A 478 17.78 -31.62 18.95
C ILE A 478 17.35 -30.92 17.65
N GLY A 479 16.14 -31.23 17.15
CA GLY A 479 15.57 -30.57 15.98
C GLY A 479 15.40 -29.06 16.15
N ILE A 480 15.00 -28.59 17.33
CA ILE A 480 14.90 -27.15 17.66
C ILE A 480 16.27 -26.50 17.71
N VAL A 481 17.26 -27.15 18.33
CA VAL A 481 18.63 -26.62 18.41
C VAL A 481 19.23 -26.48 17.00
N ILE A 482 19.07 -27.50 16.16
CA ILE A 482 19.50 -27.46 14.75
C ILE A 482 18.73 -26.37 13.98
N ALA A 483 17.41 -26.25 14.19
CA ALA A 483 16.59 -25.21 13.56
C ALA A 483 17.16 -23.81 13.80
N LEU A 484 17.51 -23.49 15.05
CA LEU A 484 17.92 -22.15 15.43
C LEU A 484 19.39 -21.88 15.09
N LEU A 485 20.28 -22.85 15.35
CA LEU A 485 21.71 -22.64 15.16
C LEU A 485 22.13 -22.71 13.68
N THR A 486 21.55 -23.59 12.87
CA THR A 486 22.05 -23.81 11.51
C THR A 486 21.88 -22.58 10.59
N PRO A 487 20.70 -21.94 10.50
CA PRO A 487 20.54 -20.73 9.68
C PRO A 487 21.40 -19.56 10.18
N SER A 488 21.52 -19.40 11.50
CA SER A 488 22.38 -18.38 12.11
C SER A 488 23.86 -18.63 11.80
N LEU A 489 24.35 -19.86 11.97
CA LEU A 489 25.74 -20.21 11.66
C LEU A 489 26.05 -20.02 10.17
N ILE A 490 25.14 -20.45 9.29
CA ILE A 490 25.30 -20.26 7.83
C ILE A 490 25.36 -18.77 7.50
N THR A 491 24.47 -17.95 8.05
CA THR A 491 24.47 -16.50 7.78
C THR A 491 25.71 -15.81 8.36
N THR A 492 26.16 -16.17 9.56
CA THR A 492 27.42 -15.67 10.12
C THR A 492 28.63 -16.08 9.27
N LEU A 493 28.66 -17.33 8.78
CA LEU A 493 29.74 -17.80 7.92
C LEU A 493 29.74 -17.06 6.57
N VAL A 494 28.58 -16.91 5.93
CA VAL A 494 28.44 -16.14 4.69
C VAL A 494 28.90 -14.70 4.90
N TRP A 495 28.50 -14.09 6.02
CA TRP A 495 28.93 -12.73 6.37
C TRP A 495 30.44 -12.62 6.60
N ALA A 496 31.03 -13.55 7.35
CA ALA A 496 32.46 -13.60 7.55
C ALA A 496 33.21 -13.75 6.22
N VAL A 497 32.71 -14.60 5.33
CA VAL A 497 33.28 -14.74 3.98
C VAL A 497 33.19 -13.42 3.22
N LEU A 498 32.03 -12.76 3.19
CA LEU A 498 31.84 -11.46 2.53
C LEU A 498 32.80 -10.38 3.03
N MET A 499 33.01 -10.30 4.34
CA MET A 499 33.86 -9.28 4.96
C MET A 499 35.36 -9.56 4.81
N TYR A 500 35.80 -10.82 4.97
CA TYR A 500 37.23 -11.16 4.97
C TYR A 500 37.78 -11.44 3.57
N TRP A 501 37.00 -12.05 2.68
CA TRP A 501 37.40 -12.37 1.31
C TRP A 501 37.03 -11.28 0.30
N GLY A 502 36.39 -10.19 0.75
CA GLY A 502 35.98 -9.03 -0.06
C GLY A 502 37.08 -8.35 -0.85
N ASN A 503 38.32 -8.41 -0.36
CA ASN A 503 39.46 -7.66 -0.88
C ASN A 503 40.50 -8.53 -1.59
N THR A 504 40.16 -9.76 -2.03
CA THR A 504 41.10 -10.60 -2.78
C THR A 504 41.19 -10.23 -4.26
N GLY A 505 42.40 -10.27 -4.83
CA GLY A 505 42.62 -10.08 -6.26
C GLY A 505 42.10 -11.23 -7.14
N GLU A 506 42.08 -11.00 -8.46
CA GLU A 506 41.74 -12.04 -9.44
C GLU A 506 42.76 -13.20 -9.39
N PRO A 507 42.34 -14.48 -9.54
CA PRO A 507 40.99 -14.95 -9.90
C PRO A 507 40.09 -15.27 -8.69
N ALA A 508 40.53 -15.02 -7.45
CA ALA A 508 39.78 -15.41 -6.25
C ALA A 508 38.43 -14.67 -6.15
N SER A 509 38.40 -13.41 -6.56
CA SER A 509 37.19 -12.55 -6.64
C SER A 509 36.10 -13.11 -7.56
N THR A 510 36.43 -13.97 -8.53
CA THR A 510 35.46 -14.60 -9.44
C THR A 510 35.16 -16.05 -9.09
N VAL A 511 36.15 -16.80 -8.61
CA VAL A 511 35.99 -18.21 -8.26
C VAL A 511 35.18 -18.40 -6.96
N ILE A 512 35.40 -17.57 -5.93
CA ILE A 512 34.71 -17.71 -4.64
C ILE A 512 33.18 -17.59 -4.77
N PRO A 513 32.61 -16.56 -5.43
CA PRO A 513 31.16 -16.47 -5.66
C PRO A 513 30.58 -17.71 -6.35
N LEU A 514 31.26 -18.21 -7.40
CA LEU A 514 30.79 -19.38 -8.16
C LEU A 514 30.77 -20.64 -7.30
N VAL A 515 31.81 -20.86 -6.48
CA VAL A 515 31.86 -21.97 -5.52
C VAL A 515 30.74 -21.84 -4.49
N LEU A 516 30.48 -20.64 -3.96
CA LEU A 516 29.38 -20.41 -3.01
C LEU A 516 28.01 -20.67 -3.65
N ILE A 517 27.77 -20.23 -4.88
CA ILE A 517 26.53 -20.53 -5.62
C ILE A 517 26.36 -22.04 -5.78
N LEU A 518 27.42 -22.76 -6.17
CA LEU A 518 27.37 -24.22 -6.34
C LEU A 518 27.13 -24.94 -5.00
N LEU A 519 27.74 -24.47 -3.91
CA LEU A 519 27.51 -25.01 -2.56
C LEU A 519 26.08 -24.77 -2.07
N VAL A 520 25.55 -23.55 -2.24
CA VAL A 520 24.17 -23.23 -1.89
C VAL A 520 23.19 -24.02 -2.77
N GLY A 521 23.45 -24.10 -4.07
CA GLY A 521 22.63 -24.85 -5.02
C GLY A 521 22.62 -26.36 -4.75
N SER A 522 23.78 -26.96 -4.49
CA SER A 522 23.91 -28.38 -4.12
C SER A 522 23.29 -28.66 -2.75
N GLY A 523 23.49 -27.79 -1.77
CA GLY A 523 22.84 -27.87 -0.46
C GLY A 523 21.32 -27.79 -0.56
N PHE A 524 20.79 -26.90 -1.40
CA PHE A 524 19.36 -26.81 -1.69
C PHE A 524 18.84 -28.08 -2.37
N TYR A 525 19.53 -28.59 -3.39
CA TYR A 525 19.17 -29.85 -4.06
C TYR A 525 19.13 -31.03 -3.08
N VAL A 526 20.16 -31.17 -2.24
CA VAL A 526 20.22 -32.21 -1.21
C VAL A 526 19.07 -32.03 -0.21
N THR A 527 18.80 -30.81 0.25
CA THR A 527 17.68 -30.51 1.15
C THR A 527 16.34 -30.91 0.56
N VAL A 528 16.09 -30.59 -0.72
CA VAL A 528 14.88 -30.99 -1.43
C VAL A 528 14.80 -32.51 -1.55
N LYS A 529 15.89 -33.18 -1.97
CA LYS A 529 15.92 -34.64 -2.11
C LYS A 529 15.71 -35.36 -0.78
N LEU A 530 16.29 -34.85 0.31
CA LEU A 530 16.07 -35.34 1.66
C LEU A 530 14.64 -35.09 2.14
N SER A 531 14.02 -33.96 1.79
CA SER A 531 12.64 -33.64 2.17
C SER A 531 11.59 -34.63 1.62
N LEU A 532 11.92 -35.34 0.54
CA LEU A 532 11.07 -36.39 -0.04
C LEU A 532 11.05 -37.67 0.82
N LYS A 533 12.08 -37.89 1.64
CA LYS A 533 12.13 -39.02 2.57
C LYS A 533 11.45 -38.62 3.88
N GLU A 534 10.49 -39.41 4.36
CA GLU A 534 9.74 -39.11 5.59
C GLU A 534 10.65 -38.90 6.80
N THR A 535 11.75 -39.65 6.91
CA THR A 535 12.74 -39.54 7.99
C THR A 535 13.35 -38.14 8.12
N TYR A 536 13.67 -37.48 6.99
CA TYR A 536 14.38 -36.20 7.00
C TYR A 536 13.47 -34.99 6.84
N ARG A 537 12.20 -35.21 6.48
CA ARG A 537 11.20 -34.16 6.26
C ARG A 537 11.03 -33.23 7.47
N VAL A 538 11.03 -33.79 8.69
CA VAL A 538 10.90 -33.01 9.94
C VAL A 538 12.10 -32.09 10.14
N HIS A 539 13.32 -32.53 9.83
CA HIS A 539 14.54 -31.72 9.95
C HIS A 539 14.55 -30.56 8.95
N VAL A 540 14.12 -30.80 7.70
CA VAL A 540 14.00 -29.74 6.68
C VAL A 540 12.97 -28.68 7.09
N ILE A 541 11.86 -29.11 7.70
CA ILE A 541 10.84 -28.21 8.22
C ILE A 541 11.37 -27.35 9.38
N TRP A 542 12.14 -27.95 10.29
CA TRP A 542 12.80 -27.22 11.37
C TRP A 542 13.81 -26.19 10.85
N LEU A 543 14.63 -26.56 9.87
CA LEU A 543 15.53 -25.63 9.18
C LEU A 543 14.75 -24.45 8.57
N LEU A 544 13.63 -24.73 7.89
CA LEU A 544 12.78 -23.69 7.31
C LEU A 544 12.22 -22.73 8.38
N ILE A 545 11.78 -23.25 9.52
CA ILE A 545 11.29 -22.42 10.64
C ILE A 545 12.41 -21.55 11.19
N GLY A 546 13.61 -22.11 11.35
CA GLY A 546 14.79 -21.35 11.76
C GLY A 546 15.11 -20.20 10.82
N SER A 547 15.11 -20.47 9.51
CA SER A 547 15.31 -19.44 8.48
C SER A 547 14.22 -18.37 8.54
N VAL A 548 12.95 -18.76 8.73
CA VAL A 548 11.84 -17.82 8.89
C VAL A 548 12.00 -16.94 10.13
N ALA A 549 12.44 -17.51 11.25
CA ALA A 549 12.68 -16.76 12.49
C ALA A 549 13.83 -15.76 12.32
N LEU A 550 14.93 -16.16 11.69
CA LEU A 550 16.05 -15.27 11.37
C LEU A 550 15.61 -14.12 10.45
N LEU A 551 14.91 -14.44 9.36
CA LEU A 551 14.39 -13.45 8.44
C LEU A 551 13.37 -12.52 9.12
N ALA A 552 12.58 -13.00 10.09
CA ALA A 552 11.66 -12.16 10.85
C ALA A 552 12.41 -11.14 11.72
N VAL A 553 13.51 -11.52 12.37
CA VAL A 553 14.36 -10.58 13.14
C VAL A 553 14.95 -9.52 12.21
N LEU A 554 15.49 -9.93 11.06
CA LEU A 554 15.99 -8.98 10.06
C LEU A 554 14.86 -8.07 9.56
N THR A 555 13.65 -8.61 9.35
CA THR A 555 12.49 -7.85 8.88
C THR A 555 12.12 -6.76 9.89
N VAL A 556 12.13 -7.08 11.19
CA VAL A 556 11.93 -6.08 12.27
C VAL A 556 13.01 -4.99 12.20
N ARG A 557 14.28 -5.35 12.02
CA ARG A 557 15.39 -4.39 11.89
C ARG A 557 15.19 -3.48 10.66
N THR A 558 14.86 -4.05 9.51
CA THR A 558 14.55 -3.29 8.28
C THR A 558 13.37 -2.34 8.49
N SER A 559 12.30 -2.80 9.14
CA SER A 559 11.11 -2.01 9.45
C SER A 559 11.41 -0.84 10.35
N ILE A 560 12.18 -1.06 11.43
CA ILE A 560 12.55 0.00 12.36
C ILE A 560 13.45 1.03 11.64
N THR A 561 14.44 0.57 10.90
CA THR A 561 15.37 1.45 10.18
C THR A 561 14.63 2.32 9.17
N ALA A 562 13.80 1.71 8.31
CA ALA A 562 13.06 2.45 7.29
C ALA A 562 11.98 3.38 7.88
N SER A 563 11.34 3.01 8.99
CA SER A 563 10.17 3.75 9.51
C SER A 563 10.49 4.82 10.55
N TYR A 564 11.66 4.75 11.19
CA TYR A 564 12.03 5.68 12.28
C TYR A 564 13.41 6.32 12.12
N VAL A 565 14.38 5.62 11.54
CA VAL A 565 15.75 6.16 11.39
C VAL A 565 15.85 6.92 10.08
N ASN A 566 15.56 6.26 8.97
CA ASN A 566 15.66 6.81 7.62
C ASN A 566 14.29 7.20 7.05
N SER A 567 13.36 7.62 7.91
CA SER A 567 11.94 7.76 7.54
C SER A 567 11.67 8.82 6.47
N ASP A 568 12.53 9.82 6.39
CA ASP A 568 12.54 10.86 5.37
C ASP A 568 13.90 11.01 4.67
N ILE A 569 14.82 10.07 4.87
CA ILE A 569 16.16 10.09 4.27
C ILE A 569 16.21 9.12 3.08
N PRO A 570 16.49 9.59 1.86
CA PRO A 570 16.48 8.77 0.64
C PRO A 570 17.73 7.89 0.47
N VAL A 571 18.28 7.37 1.57
CA VAL A 571 19.15 6.18 1.56
C VAL A 571 18.33 4.90 1.47
N GLU A 572 17.03 4.98 1.77
CA GLU A 572 16.08 3.90 1.60
C GLU A 572 15.37 4.03 0.24
N MET A 573 15.42 2.99 -0.60
CA MET A 573 14.69 2.97 -1.87
C MET A 573 13.15 3.11 -1.71
N ILE A 574 12.60 2.79 -0.54
CA ILE A 574 11.18 3.04 -0.23
C ILE A 574 10.85 4.53 -0.09
N VAL A 575 11.87 5.36 0.18
CA VAL A 575 11.81 6.83 0.19
C VAL A 575 12.18 7.30 -1.21
N TYR A 576 11.20 7.31 -2.11
CA TYR A 576 11.39 7.69 -3.51
C TYR A 576 11.85 9.14 -3.65
N THR A 577 10.98 10.07 -3.29
CA THR A 577 11.23 11.51 -3.20
C THR A 577 10.60 11.97 -1.90
N GLN A 578 11.25 12.88 -1.20
CA GLN A 578 10.81 13.35 0.10
C GLN A 578 11.26 14.77 0.38
N THR A 579 10.52 15.47 1.23
CA THR A 579 10.92 16.75 1.82
C THR A 579 12.07 16.53 2.79
N SER A 580 13.11 17.37 2.75
CA SER A 580 14.20 17.27 3.74
C SER A 580 13.70 17.51 5.17
N PRO A 581 14.21 16.78 6.19
CA PRO A 581 13.96 17.06 7.59
C PRO A 581 14.41 18.47 8.00
N ASP A 582 15.36 19.06 7.28
CA ASP A 582 15.84 20.43 7.50
C ASP A 582 14.71 21.47 7.41
N LEU A 583 13.67 21.21 6.64
CA LEU A 583 12.53 22.12 6.55
C LEU A 583 11.81 22.28 7.89
N LYS A 584 11.82 21.25 8.74
CA LYS A 584 11.29 21.36 10.11
C LYS A 584 12.22 22.15 11.02
N ALA A 585 13.54 22.04 10.83
CA ALA A 585 14.51 22.85 11.54
C ALA A 585 14.32 24.34 11.18
N ILE A 586 14.17 24.65 9.89
CA ILE A 586 13.87 26.01 9.42
C ILE A 586 12.54 26.51 9.99
N MET A 587 11.48 25.70 9.97
CA MET A 587 10.19 26.08 10.55
C MET A 587 10.30 26.39 12.04
N THR A 588 11.12 25.64 12.77
CA THR A 588 11.43 25.90 14.19
C THR A 588 12.15 27.24 14.32
N GLY A 589 13.13 27.52 13.46
CA GLY A 589 13.85 28.80 13.43
C GLY A 589 12.96 30.00 13.09
N ILE A 590 12.02 29.85 12.14
CA ILE A 590 11.00 30.86 11.81
C ILE A 590 10.15 31.17 13.04
N LYS A 591 9.69 30.14 13.75
CA LYS A 591 8.91 30.32 14.98
C LYS A 591 9.71 31.05 16.06
N GLU A 592 10.93 30.60 16.34
CA GLU A 592 11.79 31.26 17.34
C GLU A 592 12.10 32.72 16.99
N MET A 593 12.34 33.03 15.70
CA MET A 593 12.55 34.40 15.27
C MET A 593 11.28 35.25 15.48
N GLY A 594 10.10 34.71 15.14
CA GLY A 594 8.81 35.36 15.42
C GLY A 594 8.61 35.66 16.90
N ASP A 595 8.93 34.71 17.76
CA ASP A 595 8.82 34.85 19.23
C ASP A 595 9.81 35.90 19.77
N ARG A 596 11.06 35.89 19.31
CA ARG A 596 12.11 36.84 19.74
C ARG A 596 11.87 38.27 19.26
N THR A 597 11.35 38.43 18.04
CA THR A 597 11.11 39.76 17.44
C THR A 597 9.77 40.37 17.85
N GLY A 598 8.89 39.61 18.49
CA GLY A 598 7.52 40.03 18.83
C GLY A 598 6.55 40.02 17.65
N ASP A 599 6.98 39.59 16.46
CA ASP A 599 6.13 39.49 15.27
C ASP A 599 5.18 38.29 15.33
N GLY A 600 5.56 37.21 16.02
CA GLY A 600 4.79 35.96 16.10
C GLY A 600 4.44 35.41 14.71
N SER A 601 3.15 35.12 14.47
CA SER A 601 2.62 34.65 13.17
C SER A 601 2.60 35.71 12.07
N ARG A 602 2.91 36.97 12.38
CA ARG A 602 2.99 38.08 11.41
C ARG A 602 4.39 38.27 10.84
N LEU A 603 5.36 37.41 11.23
CA LEU A 603 6.72 37.44 10.69
C LEU A 603 6.67 37.40 9.15
N PRO A 604 7.25 38.39 8.45
CA PRO A 604 7.24 38.43 6.99
C PRO A 604 8.11 37.30 6.39
N VAL A 605 7.47 36.35 5.68
CA VAL A 605 8.14 35.20 5.04
C VAL A 605 7.86 35.18 3.54
N ARG A 606 8.90 34.93 2.73
CA ARG A 606 8.80 34.81 1.27
C ARG A 606 9.35 33.48 0.79
N ILE A 607 8.59 32.77 -0.03
CA ILE A 607 9.00 31.47 -0.59
C ILE A 607 8.84 31.50 -2.10
N ASP A 608 9.97 31.34 -2.79
CA ASP A 608 9.98 31.18 -4.24
C ASP A 608 9.14 29.98 -4.67
N GLN A 609 8.15 30.17 -5.55
CA GLN A 609 7.28 29.11 -6.07
C GLN A 609 7.92 28.24 -7.15
N THR A 610 9.11 28.58 -7.63
CA THR A 610 9.77 27.85 -8.72
C THR A 610 9.82 26.35 -8.41
N SER A 611 9.51 25.54 -9.43
CA SER A 611 9.42 24.08 -9.31
C SER A 611 8.38 23.57 -8.28
N GLY A 612 7.41 24.37 -7.84
CA GLY A 612 6.38 23.94 -6.89
C GLY A 612 6.85 23.89 -5.44
N PHE A 613 7.83 24.73 -5.09
CA PHE A 613 8.34 24.91 -3.73
C PHE A 613 7.29 25.41 -2.72
N THR A 614 6.14 25.88 -3.18
CA THR A 614 4.96 26.17 -2.34
C THR A 614 4.64 25.04 -1.35
N TRP A 615 4.86 23.78 -1.75
CA TRP A 615 4.63 22.61 -0.90
C TRP A 615 5.96 22.02 -0.40
N PRO A 616 6.14 21.78 0.91
CA PRO A 616 5.08 21.71 1.93
C PRO A 616 4.85 23.00 2.74
N TRP A 617 5.45 24.13 2.36
CA TRP A 617 5.36 25.36 3.16
C TRP A 617 3.94 25.88 3.37
N SER A 618 3.03 25.71 2.42
CA SER A 618 1.61 26.07 2.63
C SER A 618 0.98 25.34 3.81
N TRP A 619 1.40 24.11 4.09
CA TRP A 619 1.01 23.43 5.31
C TRP A 619 1.66 24.08 6.52
N TYR A 620 2.99 24.20 6.57
CA TYR A 620 3.67 24.67 7.78
C TYR A 620 3.37 26.12 8.15
N LEU A 621 3.13 26.97 7.15
CA LEU A 621 2.87 28.40 7.32
C LEU A 621 1.37 28.76 7.24
N ARG A 622 0.47 27.78 7.25
CA ARG A 622 -1.00 27.99 7.13
C ARG A 622 -1.59 28.97 8.15
N HIS A 623 -0.95 29.11 9.32
CA HIS A 623 -1.36 30.00 10.41
C HIS A 623 -0.63 31.36 10.43
N TYR A 624 0.21 31.63 9.42
CA TYR A 624 0.96 32.89 9.32
C TYR A 624 0.27 33.86 8.38
N GLU A 625 0.23 35.13 8.78
CA GLU A 625 -0.56 36.17 8.08
C GLU A 625 0.22 36.86 6.95
N ASN A 626 1.55 37.02 7.11
CA ASN A 626 2.40 37.76 6.18
C ASN A 626 3.32 36.84 5.37
N VAL A 627 2.72 35.83 4.75
CA VAL A 627 3.42 34.89 3.87
C VAL A 627 3.04 35.17 2.44
N SER A 628 4.03 35.23 1.56
CA SER A 628 3.76 35.28 0.13
C SER A 628 4.68 34.34 -0.61
N TYR A 629 4.16 33.91 -1.76
CA TYR A 629 4.79 32.91 -2.59
C TYR A 629 5.07 33.54 -3.95
N PRO A 630 6.11 34.37 -4.11
CA PRO A 630 6.44 34.99 -5.39
C PRO A 630 7.06 33.98 -6.36
N THR A 631 6.94 34.25 -7.66
CA THR A 631 7.70 33.52 -8.69
C THR A 631 8.95 34.33 -9.02
N TYR A 632 10.12 33.77 -8.74
CA TYR A 632 11.38 34.44 -9.07
C TYR A 632 11.86 34.06 -10.48
N ASN A 633 12.55 35.00 -11.12
CA ASN A 633 13.22 34.80 -12.40
C ASN A 633 14.73 34.74 -12.17
N SER A 634 15.42 33.88 -12.93
CA SER A 634 16.88 33.75 -12.91
C SER A 634 17.60 35.01 -13.35
N GLU A 635 16.94 35.90 -14.09
CA GLU A 635 17.55 37.12 -14.65
C GLU A 635 17.33 38.38 -13.81
N SER A 636 16.22 38.45 -13.07
CA SER A 636 15.89 39.63 -12.27
C SER A 636 15.06 39.28 -11.05
N ASN A 637 15.47 39.87 -9.91
CA ASN A 637 14.72 39.85 -8.67
C ASN A 637 14.69 41.28 -8.13
N THR A 638 13.49 41.82 -7.93
CA THR A 638 13.32 43.21 -7.45
C THR A 638 13.70 43.38 -5.98
N GLY A 639 13.91 42.28 -5.26
CA GLY A 639 14.29 42.28 -3.84
C GLY A 639 13.15 42.73 -2.94
N ASP A 640 12.60 41.83 -2.12
CA ASP A 640 11.72 42.22 -1.01
C ASP A 640 12.54 42.40 0.27
N THR A 641 12.94 43.64 0.57
CA THR A 641 13.67 43.97 1.80
C THR A 641 12.77 44.08 3.03
N THR A 642 11.47 43.85 2.91
CA THR A 642 10.56 43.80 4.07
C THR A 642 10.51 42.43 4.71
N ALA A 643 10.90 41.38 3.96
CA ALA A 643 10.96 40.02 4.46
C ALA A 643 12.01 39.85 5.56
N LYS A 644 11.76 38.96 6.52
CA LYS A 644 12.76 38.55 7.52
C LYS A 644 13.38 37.20 7.20
N VAL A 645 12.63 36.35 6.49
CA VAL A 645 13.05 35.03 6.01
C VAL A 645 12.64 34.88 4.55
N ILE A 646 13.61 34.55 3.69
CA ILE A 646 13.38 34.27 2.27
C ILE A 646 13.97 32.91 1.91
N LEU A 647 13.17 32.08 1.27
CA LEU A 647 13.60 30.82 0.67
C LEU A 647 13.55 30.94 -0.84
N VAL A 648 14.71 30.78 -1.47
CA VAL A 648 14.87 30.94 -2.92
C VAL A 648 15.25 29.61 -3.56
N HIS A 649 14.64 29.29 -4.70
CA HIS A 649 15.04 28.11 -5.46
C HIS A 649 16.48 28.26 -5.99
N SER A 650 17.29 27.19 -5.92
CA SER A 650 18.70 27.21 -6.36
C SER A 650 18.95 27.79 -7.76
N LYS A 651 18.08 27.52 -8.73
CA LYS A 651 18.11 28.15 -10.09
C LYS A 651 18.08 29.69 -10.09
N ASN A 652 17.48 30.30 -9.07
CA ASN A 652 17.33 31.76 -8.96
C ASN A 652 18.37 32.38 -8.01
N TYR A 653 19.38 31.60 -7.60
CA TYR A 653 20.39 32.02 -6.64
C TYR A 653 21.15 33.28 -7.07
N GLU A 654 21.63 33.35 -8.32
CA GLU A 654 22.44 34.49 -8.76
C GLU A 654 21.68 35.82 -8.67
N ALA A 655 20.45 35.85 -9.19
CA ALA A 655 19.57 37.02 -9.12
C ALA A 655 19.20 37.38 -7.67
N ALA A 656 18.89 36.39 -6.84
CA ALA A 656 18.55 36.62 -5.44
C ALA A 656 19.76 37.08 -4.61
N ASN A 657 20.95 36.51 -4.85
CA ASN A 657 22.16 36.89 -4.15
C ASN A 657 22.56 38.34 -4.48
N LYS A 658 22.34 38.77 -5.72
CA LYS A 658 22.52 40.18 -6.10
C LYS A 658 21.52 41.12 -5.42
N ALA A 659 20.30 40.65 -5.15
CA ALA A 659 19.24 41.44 -4.52
C ALA A 659 19.35 41.49 -2.98
N TYR A 660 19.89 40.44 -2.35
CA TYR A 660 19.80 40.25 -0.90
C TYR A 660 21.15 40.25 -0.15
N SER A 661 22.29 40.15 -0.84
CA SER A 661 23.61 40.00 -0.18
C SER A 661 24.01 41.17 0.74
N THR A 662 23.44 42.36 0.54
CA THR A 662 23.74 43.54 1.37
C THR A 662 22.98 43.54 2.70
N ASP A 663 21.72 43.06 2.71
CA ASP A 663 20.79 43.22 3.84
C ASP A 663 20.55 41.93 4.64
N TYR A 664 21.10 40.81 4.18
CA TYR A 664 20.89 39.48 4.76
C TYR A 664 22.23 38.81 5.06
N LEU A 665 22.20 37.86 5.99
CA LEU A 665 23.33 36.98 6.30
C LEU A 665 23.68 36.09 5.09
N GLU A 666 24.88 35.52 5.12
CA GLU A 666 25.33 34.57 4.09
C GLU A 666 24.29 33.44 3.92
N PRO A 667 23.76 33.24 2.70
CA PRO A 667 22.66 32.32 2.50
C PRO A 667 23.11 30.87 2.66
N LYS A 668 22.34 30.09 3.42
CA LYS A 668 22.60 28.66 3.58
C LYS A 668 21.92 27.86 2.47
N ARG A 669 22.67 26.97 1.81
CA ARG A 669 22.13 26.02 0.82
C ARG A 669 21.53 24.81 1.52
N ILE A 670 20.27 24.51 1.24
CA ILE A 670 19.50 23.48 1.94
C ILE A 670 18.73 22.64 0.93
N PRO A 671 18.75 21.29 1.00
CA PRO A 671 17.86 20.48 0.20
C PRO A 671 16.41 20.75 0.58
N HIS A 672 15.61 21.15 -0.41
CA HIS A 672 14.17 21.30 -0.21
C HIS A 672 13.47 19.96 -0.38
N ARG A 673 13.78 19.28 -1.49
CA ARG A 673 13.37 17.91 -1.78
C ARG A 673 14.59 17.09 -2.14
N TRP A 674 14.60 15.83 -1.74
CA TRP A 674 15.65 14.87 -2.07
C TRP A 674 15.07 13.51 -2.43
N TRP A 675 15.81 12.72 -3.21
CA TRP A 675 15.32 11.44 -3.74
C TRP A 675 16.42 10.40 -3.87
N PHE A 676 15.99 9.14 -3.88
CA PHE A 676 16.89 8.01 -3.98
C PHE A 676 17.60 8.02 -5.36
N PRO A 677 18.91 7.74 -5.45
CA PRO A 677 19.64 7.80 -6.72
C PRO A 677 19.18 6.71 -7.70
N GLU A 678 18.29 7.08 -8.61
CA GLU A 678 17.62 6.12 -9.50
C GLU A 678 18.56 5.48 -10.52
N TYR A 679 19.67 6.14 -10.87
CA TYR A 679 20.66 5.61 -11.82
C TYR A 679 21.27 4.27 -11.34
N THR A 680 21.20 3.99 -10.04
CA THR A 680 21.70 2.74 -9.43
C THR A 680 20.90 1.51 -9.88
N TYR A 681 19.60 1.65 -10.19
CA TYR A 681 18.73 0.53 -10.55
C TYR A 681 18.05 0.66 -11.92
N ARG A 682 17.91 1.88 -12.47
CA ARG A 682 17.24 2.11 -13.76
C ARG A 682 17.92 1.41 -14.93
N ASN A 683 19.24 1.49 -14.98
CA ASN A 683 20.06 1.00 -16.10
C ASN A 683 20.60 -0.42 -15.87
N VAL A 684 19.96 -1.19 -14.99
CA VAL A 684 20.36 -2.57 -14.71
C VAL A 684 19.89 -3.47 -15.86
N SER A 685 20.84 -4.08 -16.57
CA SER A 685 20.59 -5.08 -17.61
C SER A 685 20.76 -6.50 -17.06
N ILE A 686 20.13 -7.48 -17.70
CA ILE A 686 20.26 -8.89 -17.29
C ILE A 686 21.71 -9.38 -17.37
N VAL A 687 22.49 -8.87 -18.34
CA VAL A 687 23.93 -9.17 -18.48
C VAL A 687 24.71 -8.62 -17.29
N ARG A 688 24.42 -7.40 -16.84
CA ARG A 688 25.04 -6.81 -15.64
C ARG A 688 24.67 -7.57 -14.37
N VAL A 689 23.42 -8.03 -14.26
CA VAL A 689 22.98 -8.88 -13.15
C VAL A 689 23.74 -10.20 -13.14
N LEU A 690 23.82 -10.90 -14.28
CA LEU A 690 24.57 -12.14 -14.39
C LEU A 690 26.06 -11.96 -14.12
N GLY A 691 26.66 -10.85 -14.59
CA GLY A 691 28.04 -10.49 -14.27
C GLY A 691 28.24 -10.24 -12.77
N SER A 692 27.29 -9.58 -12.11
CA SER A 692 27.36 -9.33 -10.66
C SER A 692 27.28 -10.60 -9.81
N LEU A 693 26.74 -11.71 -10.33
CA LEU A 693 26.78 -13.01 -9.65
C LEU A 693 28.18 -13.60 -9.57
N ALA A 694 29.08 -13.24 -10.49
CA ALA A 694 30.47 -13.66 -10.51
C ALA A 694 31.44 -12.58 -9.95
N ASP A 695 30.93 -11.43 -9.48
CA ASP A 695 31.73 -10.35 -8.89
C ASP A 695 31.52 -10.32 -7.37
N PHE A 696 32.52 -10.77 -6.62
CA PHE A 696 32.47 -10.73 -5.15
C PHE A 696 32.35 -9.30 -4.59
N GLY A 697 32.95 -8.32 -5.27
CA GLY A 697 32.80 -6.90 -4.90
C GLY A 697 31.36 -6.41 -5.04
N ALA A 698 30.61 -6.92 -6.03
CA ALA A 698 29.18 -6.64 -6.15
C ALA A 698 28.38 -7.26 -4.98
N TRP A 699 28.74 -8.45 -4.52
CA TRP A 699 28.10 -9.08 -3.37
C TRP A 699 28.34 -8.30 -2.09
N ASN A 700 29.57 -7.84 -1.86
CA ASN A 700 29.91 -7.01 -0.71
C ASN A 700 29.10 -5.70 -0.72
N ARG A 701 29.07 -4.99 -1.85
CA ARG A 701 28.25 -3.77 -2.02
C ARG A 701 26.77 -4.01 -1.76
N LEU A 702 26.21 -5.10 -2.31
CA LEU A 702 24.80 -5.46 -2.11
C LEU A 702 24.51 -5.81 -0.65
N ALA A 703 25.39 -6.55 0.02
CA ALA A 703 25.22 -6.94 1.41
C ALA A 703 25.35 -5.74 2.36
N SER A 704 26.35 -4.86 2.16
CA SER A 704 26.50 -3.61 2.91
C SER A 704 25.29 -2.69 2.74
N TYR A 705 24.76 -2.56 1.52
CA TYR A 705 23.54 -1.78 1.31
C TYR A 705 22.31 -2.45 1.93
N TRP A 706 22.13 -3.76 1.75
CA TRP A 706 20.97 -4.51 2.26
C TRP A 706 20.91 -4.52 3.79
N LEU A 707 22.06 -4.61 4.47
CA LEU A 707 22.14 -4.58 5.92
C LEU A 707 22.18 -3.14 6.46
N ASN A 708 23.06 -2.28 5.96
CA ASN A 708 23.38 -1.01 6.62
C ASN A 708 23.04 0.24 5.81
N ARG A 709 22.56 0.11 4.57
CA ARG A 709 22.31 1.23 3.64
C ARG A 709 23.55 2.04 3.27
N GLU A 710 24.72 1.41 3.38
CA GLU A 710 26.01 2.02 3.02
C GLU A 710 26.14 2.25 1.51
N GLY A 711 26.92 3.27 1.13
CA GLY A 711 27.30 3.54 -0.27
C GLY A 711 26.32 4.40 -1.08
N ILE A 712 25.20 4.83 -0.49
CA ILE A 712 24.17 5.64 -1.18
C ILE A 712 24.16 7.12 -0.78
N ALA A 713 24.50 7.46 0.46
CA ALA A 713 24.34 8.81 1.01
C ALA A 713 24.95 9.93 0.14
N LYS A 714 26.19 9.74 -0.34
CA LYS A 714 26.91 10.71 -1.20
C LYS A 714 26.26 10.95 -2.56
N ASN A 715 25.37 10.04 -2.99
CA ASN A 715 24.78 10.05 -4.32
C ASN A 715 23.31 10.50 -4.31
N ILE A 716 22.77 10.90 -3.16
CA ILE A 716 21.39 11.35 -3.03
C ILE A 716 21.14 12.56 -3.95
N GLY A 717 20.11 12.46 -4.78
CA GLY A 717 19.67 13.58 -5.60
C GLY A 717 18.88 14.58 -4.78
N SER A 718 18.93 15.86 -5.15
CA SER A 718 18.05 16.88 -4.57
C SER A 718 17.78 18.06 -5.45
N GLU A 719 16.72 18.76 -5.06
CA GLU A 719 16.42 20.10 -5.50
C GLU A 719 16.56 21.02 -4.29
N ASP A 720 17.50 21.96 -4.41
CA ASP A 720 17.95 22.76 -3.28
C ASP A 720 17.33 24.16 -3.30
N SER A 721 17.31 24.74 -2.11
CA SER A 721 16.92 26.10 -1.80
C SER A 721 18.07 26.85 -1.13
N TYR A 722 18.06 28.19 -1.22
CA TYR A 722 18.90 29.07 -0.45
C TYR A 722 18.05 29.82 0.58
N LEU A 723 18.45 29.72 1.84
CA LEU A 723 17.81 30.39 2.96
C LEU A 723 18.53 31.71 3.26
N TYR A 724 17.87 32.83 2.97
CA TYR A 724 18.30 34.16 3.34
C TYR A 724 17.58 34.58 4.64
N THR A 725 18.36 34.96 5.64
CA THR A 725 17.85 35.36 6.96
C THR A 725 18.58 36.61 7.44
N ARG A 726 17.91 37.41 8.26
CA ARG A 726 18.50 38.58 8.90
C ARG A 726 19.21 38.23 10.21
N GLU A 727 19.98 39.17 10.75
CA GLU A 727 20.53 39.07 12.10
C GLU A 727 19.44 38.71 13.12
N GLY A 728 19.79 37.83 14.06
CA GLY A 728 18.88 37.31 15.08
C GLY A 728 18.16 36.01 14.72
N PHE A 729 18.26 35.52 13.49
CA PHE A 729 17.80 34.17 13.16
C PHE A 729 18.68 33.11 13.86
N PRO A 730 18.09 32.08 14.49
CA PRO A 730 18.86 31.08 15.24
C PRO A 730 19.76 30.26 14.31
N GLN A 731 20.91 29.83 14.83
CA GLN A 731 21.72 28.83 14.14
C GLN A 731 20.98 27.49 14.12
N LEU A 732 20.85 26.92 12.91
CA LEU A 732 20.21 25.63 12.70
C LEU A 732 21.27 24.53 12.62
N GLU A 733 21.00 23.42 13.28
CA GLU A 733 21.67 22.13 13.06
C GLU A 733 20.94 21.43 11.89
N LEU A 734 21.61 21.32 10.74
CA LEU A 734 21.02 20.79 9.51
C LEU A 734 21.49 19.35 9.29
N LEU A 735 20.57 18.40 9.38
CA LEU A 735 20.89 16.97 9.24
C LEU A 735 21.44 16.64 7.85
N SER A 736 21.03 17.39 6.83
CA SER A 736 21.56 17.15 5.48
C SER A 736 23.05 17.48 5.34
N GLU A 737 23.60 18.35 6.19
CA GLU A 737 25.04 18.61 6.22
C GLU A 737 25.76 17.31 6.61
N ASP A 738 25.39 16.66 7.71
CA ASP A 738 26.01 15.39 8.16
C ASP A 738 25.84 14.24 7.16
N ILE A 739 24.70 14.17 6.47
CA ILE A 739 24.41 13.08 5.53
C ILE A 739 25.18 13.26 4.22
N ARG A 740 25.39 14.50 3.79
CA ARG A 740 26.06 14.83 2.52
C ARG A 740 27.55 15.10 2.69
N SER A 741 28.01 15.43 3.89
CA SER A 741 29.40 15.75 4.19
C SER A 741 30.15 14.54 4.76
N ASP A 742 30.99 13.97 3.89
CA ASP A 742 32.26 13.35 4.24
C ASP A 742 33.12 13.56 2.97
N PRO A 743 34.35 14.07 3.08
CA PRO A 743 34.98 15.06 2.20
C PRO A 743 34.87 14.80 0.69
#